data_AF-A0A498J7R8-F1
#
_entry.id   AF-A0A498J7R8-F1
#
_cell.length_a   1.000
_cell.length_b   1.000
_cell.length_c   1.000
_cell.angle_alpha   90.00
_cell.angle_beta   90.00
_cell.angle_gamma   90.00
#
_symmetry.space_group_name_H-M   'P 1'
#
loop_
_entity.id
_entity.type
_entity.pdbx_description
1 polymer ?
#
loop_
_entity_poly.entity_id
_entity_poly.type
_entity_poly.pdbx_seq_one_letter_code
_entity_poly.pdbx_strand_id
1 'polypeptide(L)'
;MEMDWLLVCLVTLPFLFFTMPSCASQATLAPGQSVGPNQTMISPAGNFALGFFSPENSTKHFLGICYSRMPKAPVVVWVANRESPLDSPGVFMFRGDGKLVVLDSIMYGKVIWSSDVLLSASAVNATKAVLMNTGDLQVMSGEDILWRSFDHPSDTLLPGQRLSLNKITGQQVRLTSWATLADPKPGIFSVGIDPKVPRQLITWKGNATCWRSSVYFSKDVNTYFRNQSGGFFYIAYSFDADGIYFTFGASDNSIKMRAVLSPSGKLNLLRWIDENKTWIEEWAEPTNKCDFYARCGPYGACGKTGDPFSSQCKCLKGFRTQFKKQWTMEDWPGGCVREKALACDKGEVFSMFEKMKLPDDAIIFGNRNMSECESECLQNCSCTAYAYSKVTEKGGLGCLTWFGNLTDLVENHRFGQTMYICVHRSDQGGKGHIQQLAIAIVSAIAGSVTIIFGSFLWKKTLRNGGSIGGSMSEVVRNVNAGGGRNETELPLFSLRSILAATNNFSESNKLGEGGFGPVYKACELWKEDRRMEVFDESIREACRHDEALSLDNLVPGESISTDQTLISSSGTFALGFFSPENSNKFFLGLCYNTIPKAPKVWVANREFPLDSPGVLTLGGDGNLYQLLQSIPQLLY
;
A
#
# COMPACT_ATOMS: atom_id res chain seq x y z
N MET A 1 84.30 -17.23 -31.06
CA MET A 1 83.79 -17.86 -32.29
C MET A 1 82.55 -18.63 -31.87
N GLU A 2 81.44 -17.90 -31.79
CA GLU A 2 80.49 -17.67 -32.90
C GLU A 2 79.43 -18.77 -32.84
N MET A 3 78.22 -18.47 -32.34
CA MET A 3 77.15 -17.77 -33.06
C MET A 3 76.64 -18.68 -34.19
N ASP A 4 75.50 -19.36 -33.95
CA ASP A 4 74.48 -19.74 -34.94
C ASP A 4 73.51 -20.82 -34.41
N TRP A 5 72.63 -20.44 -33.47
CA TRP A 5 71.45 -21.27 -33.15
C TRP A 5 70.13 -20.47 -33.01
N LEU A 6 70.13 -19.16 -33.31
CA LEU A 6 68.95 -18.31 -33.16
C LEU A 6 68.16 -18.06 -34.45
N LEU A 7 68.57 -18.60 -35.60
CA LEU A 7 67.93 -18.28 -36.89
C LEU A 7 66.98 -19.35 -37.47
N VAL A 8 66.70 -20.46 -36.79
CA VAL A 8 65.81 -21.51 -37.34
C VAL A 8 64.36 -21.41 -36.83
N CYS A 9 64.05 -20.57 -35.85
CA CYS A 9 62.69 -20.47 -35.28
C CYS A 9 61.78 -19.37 -35.87
N LEU A 10 62.19 -18.68 -36.95
CA LEU A 10 61.50 -17.46 -37.41
C LEU A 10 60.77 -17.55 -38.76
N VAL A 11 60.54 -18.75 -39.32
CA VAL A 11 59.89 -18.87 -40.66
C VAL A 11 58.64 -19.77 -40.73
N THR A 12 58.09 -20.27 -39.60
CA THR A 12 56.84 -21.07 -39.66
C THR A 12 55.76 -20.65 -38.66
N LEU A 13 55.50 -19.34 -38.54
CA LEU A 13 54.31 -18.83 -37.85
C LEU A 13 53.61 -17.75 -38.69
N PRO A 14 52.93 -18.17 -39.77
CA PRO A 14 51.59 -17.65 -39.98
C PRO A 14 50.60 -18.78 -40.31
N PHE A 15 49.32 -18.58 -39.98
CA PHE A 15 48.17 -19.48 -40.19
C PHE A 15 47.82 -20.47 -39.07
N LEU A 16 47.66 -19.97 -37.85
CA LEU A 16 46.62 -20.49 -36.94
C LEU A 16 45.90 -19.33 -36.24
N PHE A 17 45.45 -18.34 -37.02
CA PHE A 17 44.20 -17.66 -36.67
C PHE A 17 43.06 -18.60 -37.03
N PHE A 18 42.85 -19.64 -36.21
CA PHE A 18 41.52 -20.21 -36.11
C PHE A 18 40.65 -19.08 -35.60
N THR A 19 39.81 -18.55 -36.49
CA THR A 19 38.59 -17.88 -36.10
C THR A 19 37.88 -18.79 -35.12
N MET A 20 38.03 -18.53 -33.82
CA MET A 20 37.13 -19.05 -32.82
C MET A 20 35.74 -18.70 -33.35
N PRO A 21 34.85 -19.67 -33.65
CA PRO A 21 33.52 -19.34 -34.06
C PRO A 21 32.96 -18.50 -32.93
N SER A 22 32.78 -17.21 -33.20
CA SER A 22 32.00 -16.34 -32.35
C SER A 22 30.69 -17.08 -32.23
N CYS A 23 30.36 -17.57 -31.03
CA CYS A 23 29.05 -18.15 -30.78
C CYS A 23 28.07 -16.98 -30.94
N ALA A 24 27.66 -16.72 -32.18
CA ALA A 24 26.74 -15.66 -32.52
C ALA A 24 25.41 -16.11 -31.96
N SER A 25 25.09 -15.66 -30.74
CA SER A 25 23.76 -15.85 -30.18
C SER A 25 22.80 -15.04 -31.04
N GLN A 26 22.08 -15.72 -31.93
CA GLN A 26 21.12 -15.09 -32.82
C GLN A 26 19.84 -14.82 -32.01
N ALA A 27 19.40 -13.56 -31.95
CA ALA A 27 18.13 -13.17 -31.32
C ALA A 27 16.90 -13.53 -32.17
N THR A 28 17.13 -14.06 -33.38
CA THR A 28 16.13 -14.23 -34.43
C THR A 28 16.29 -15.60 -35.08
N LEU A 29 15.17 -16.26 -35.40
CA LEU A 29 15.14 -17.44 -36.26
C LEU A 29 14.35 -17.14 -37.52
N ALA A 30 14.93 -17.48 -38.66
CA ALA A 30 14.21 -17.63 -39.91
C ALA A 30 13.54 -19.02 -40.00
N PRO A 31 12.51 -19.19 -40.83
CA PRO A 31 11.92 -20.50 -41.08
C PRO A 31 12.99 -21.52 -41.51
N GLY A 32 12.92 -22.72 -40.94
CA GLY A 32 13.89 -23.80 -41.13
C GLY A 32 15.07 -23.77 -40.13
N GLN A 33 15.27 -22.68 -39.38
CA GLN A 33 16.32 -22.61 -38.37
C GLN A 33 15.87 -23.22 -37.02
N SER A 34 16.84 -23.70 -36.25
CA SER A 34 16.62 -24.35 -34.96
C SER A 34 17.66 -24.00 -33.92
N VAL A 35 17.28 -24.12 -32.65
CA VAL A 35 18.13 -24.05 -31.47
C VAL A 35 18.22 -25.45 -30.88
N GLY A 36 19.43 -26.01 -30.90
CA GLY A 36 19.72 -27.32 -30.30
C GLY A 36 19.82 -27.28 -28.77
N PRO A 37 20.03 -28.44 -28.12
CA PRO A 37 19.98 -28.56 -26.66
C PRO A 37 21.07 -27.79 -25.92
N ASN A 38 22.24 -27.60 -26.54
CA ASN A 38 23.37 -26.84 -25.96
C ASN A 38 23.49 -25.42 -26.53
N GLN A 39 22.47 -24.96 -27.26
CA GLN A 39 22.44 -23.63 -27.87
C GLN A 39 21.39 -22.77 -27.17
N THR A 40 21.63 -21.46 -27.15
CA THR A 40 20.70 -20.49 -26.60
C THR A 40 20.49 -19.34 -27.59
N MET A 41 19.26 -18.87 -27.65
CA MET A 41 18.90 -17.61 -28.31
C MET A 41 18.91 -16.52 -27.24
N ILE A 42 19.60 -15.41 -27.49
CA ILE A 42 19.75 -14.32 -26.52
C ILE A 42 19.09 -13.07 -27.10
N SER A 43 18.33 -12.33 -26.29
CA SER A 43 17.70 -11.07 -26.71
C SER A 43 18.77 -10.03 -27.09
N PRO A 44 18.49 -9.04 -27.96
CA PRO A 44 19.51 -8.10 -28.44
C PRO A 44 20.32 -7.35 -27.35
N ALA A 45 19.66 -6.96 -26.25
CA ALA A 45 20.31 -6.33 -25.09
C ALA A 45 20.96 -7.32 -24.12
N GLY A 46 20.78 -8.63 -24.33
CA GLY A 46 21.27 -9.67 -23.44
C GLY A 46 20.51 -9.80 -22.12
N ASN A 47 19.26 -9.34 -22.06
CA ASN A 47 18.43 -9.38 -20.85
C ASN A 47 17.79 -10.75 -20.64
N PHE A 48 17.38 -11.39 -21.73
CA PHE A 48 16.69 -12.68 -21.72
C PHE A 48 17.40 -13.70 -22.61
N ALA A 49 17.29 -14.97 -22.25
CA ALA A 49 17.76 -16.08 -23.05
C ALA A 49 16.66 -17.15 -23.15
N LEU A 50 16.51 -17.73 -24.34
CA LEU A 50 15.67 -18.88 -24.63
C LEU A 50 16.57 -20.09 -24.85
N GLY A 51 16.26 -21.20 -24.18
CA GLY A 51 17.02 -22.45 -24.31
C GLY A 51 16.40 -23.60 -23.52
N PHE A 52 17.01 -24.78 -23.68
CA PHE A 52 16.61 -25.96 -22.93
C PHE A 52 17.21 -25.95 -21.52
N PHE A 53 16.42 -26.39 -20.56
CA PHE A 53 16.85 -26.54 -19.17
C PHE A 53 16.21 -27.78 -18.53
N SER A 54 16.82 -28.24 -17.44
CA SER A 54 16.28 -29.27 -16.55
C SER A 54 16.22 -28.71 -15.14
N PRO A 55 15.07 -28.81 -14.45
CA PRO A 55 14.99 -28.50 -13.03
C PRO A 55 15.98 -29.34 -12.22
N GLU A 56 16.38 -28.83 -11.06
CA GLU A 56 17.28 -29.53 -10.15
C GLU A 56 16.71 -30.92 -9.79
N ASN A 57 17.56 -31.95 -9.89
CA ASN A 57 17.20 -33.36 -9.64
C ASN A 57 16.11 -33.94 -10.57
N SER A 58 15.86 -33.34 -11.74
CA SER A 58 14.95 -33.87 -12.75
C SER A 58 15.70 -34.34 -14.00
N THR A 59 15.32 -35.51 -14.51
CA THR A 59 15.77 -36.00 -15.83
C THR A 59 14.92 -35.46 -16.99
N LYS A 60 13.90 -34.65 -16.68
CA LYS A 60 13.02 -34.06 -17.68
C LYS A 60 13.63 -32.78 -18.25
N HIS A 61 13.39 -32.54 -19.53
CA HIS A 61 13.85 -31.36 -20.24
C HIS A 61 12.69 -30.46 -20.67
N PHE A 62 12.91 -29.16 -20.57
CA PHE A 62 11.93 -28.12 -20.92
C PHE A 62 12.61 -27.03 -21.75
N LEU A 63 11.86 -26.45 -22.68
CA LEU A 63 12.22 -25.20 -23.33
C LEU A 63 11.66 -24.05 -22.51
N GLY A 64 12.50 -23.08 -22.15
CA GLY A 64 12.04 -21.90 -21.43
C GLY A 64 12.83 -20.63 -21.74
N ILE A 65 12.24 -19.50 -21.36
CA ILE A 65 12.87 -18.18 -21.35
C ILE A 65 13.31 -17.88 -19.93
N CYS A 66 14.51 -17.37 -19.75
CA CYS A 66 15.05 -16.96 -18.46
C CYS A 66 15.72 -15.59 -18.53
N TYR A 67 15.89 -14.94 -17.37
CA TYR A 67 16.82 -13.81 -17.27
C TYR A 67 18.24 -14.29 -17.55
N SER A 68 18.90 -13.65 -18.49
CA SER A 68 20.28 -13.95 -18.86
C SER A 68 21.27 -13.36 -17.83
N ARG A 69 22.47 -13.95 -17.76
CA ARG A 69 23.59 -13.47 -16.92
C ARG A 69 23.28 -13.37 -15.42
N MET A 70 22.41 -14.24 -14.90
CA MET A 70 22.14 -14.35 -13.47
C MET A 70 23.27 -15.14 -12.77
N PRO A 71 23.78 -14.69 -11.60
CA PRO A 71 25.01 -15.20 -11.01
C PRO A 71 24.90 -16.57 -10.33
N LYS A 72 23.68 -17.05 -10.02
CA LYS A 72 23.46 -18.30 -9.27
C LYS A 72 22.85 -19.38 -10.16
N ALA A 73 21.61 -19.15 -10.57
CA ALA A 73 20.82 -20.09 -11.35
C ALA A 73 19.98 -19.32 -12.38
N PRO A 74 19.65 -19.94 -13.52
CA PRO A 74 18.75 -19.36 -14.50
C PRO A 74 17.37 -19.14 -13.87
N VAL A 75 16.91 -17.89 -13.89
CA VAL A 75 15.57 -17.54 -13.41
C VAL A 75 14.60 -17.68 -14.59
N VAL A 76 13.95 -18.84 -14.67
CA VAL A 76 12.97 -19.15 -15.72
C VAL A 76 11.70 -18.33 -15.49
N VAL A 77 11.18 -17.70 -16.55
CA VAL A 77 10.01 -16.82 -16.54
C VAL A 77 8.92 -17.28 -17.50
N TRP A 78 9.22 -18.22 -18.41
CA TRP A 78 8.27 -18.82 -19.33
C TRP A 78 8.72 -20.21 -19.74
N VAL A 79 7.78 -21.15 -19.90
CA VAL A 79 8.05 -22.55 -20.27
C VAL A 79 7.06 -23.00 -21.35
N ALA A 80 7.56 -23.46 -22.50
CA ALA A 80 6.72 -23.86 -23.63
C ALA A 80 6.02 -25.20 -23.36
N ASN A 81 6.80 -26.27 -23.16
CA ASN A 81 6.32 -27.63 -23.07
C ASN A 81 6.05 -28.08 -21.62
N ARG A 82 5.47 -27.19 -20.80
CA ARG A 82 5.24 -27.47 -19.38
C ARG A 82 4.27 -28.62 -19.12
N GLU A 83 3.33 -28.87 -20.02
CA GLU A 83 2.37 -29.99 -19.91
C GLU A 83 2.98 -31.32 -20.35
N SER A 84 3.93 -31.27 -21.29
CA SER A 84 4.56 -32.43 -21.92
C SER A 84 6.08 -32.30 -21.85
N PRO A 85 6.71 -32.69 -20.73
CA PRO A 85 8.16 -32.68 -20.61
C PRO A 85 8.82 -33.63 -21.61
N LEU A 86 10.05 -33.32 -22.00
CA LEU A 86 10.87 -34.21 -22.81
C LEU A 86 11.65 -35.19 -21.93
N ASP A 87 11.82 -36.41 -22.42
CA ASP A 87 12.67 -37.47 -21.81
C ASP A 87 14.12 -37.45 -22.35
N SER A 88 14.36 -36.67 -23.39
CA SER A 88 15.63 -36.56 -24.10
C SER A 88 15.92 -35.08 -24.41
N PRO A 89 17.16 -34.72 -24.80
CA PRO A 89 17.45 -33.38 -25.28
C PRO A 89 16.52 -32.99 -26.45
N GLY A 90 15.88 -31.82 -26.36
CA GLY A 90 14.97 -31.35 -27.39
C GLY A 90 15.63 -30.51 -28.47
N VAL A 91 14.88 -30.23 -29.53
CA VAL A 91 15.21 -29.21 -30.54
C VAL A 91 14.05 -28.23 -30.64
N PHE A 92 14.35 -26.93 -30.49
CA PHE A 92 13.40 -25.86 -30.74
C PHE A 92 13.57 -25.38 -32.18
N MET A 93 12.51 -25.37 -32.97
CA MET A 93 12.60 -25.06 -34.40
C MET A 93 11.51 -24.08 -34.81
N PHE A 94 11.87 -23.11 -35.66
CA PHE A 94 10.90 -22.38 -36.44
C PHE A 94 10.65 -23.16 -37.73
N ARG A 95 9.57 -23.95 -37.77
CA ARG A 95 9.33 -24.93 -38.83
C ARG A 95 8.85 -24.24 -40.12
N GLY A 96 9.09 -24.87 -41.26
CA GLY A 96 8.76 -24.33 -42.59
C GLY A 96 7.26 -24.12 -42.87
N ASP A 97 6.37 -24.52 -41.96
CA ASP A 97 4.93 -24.20 -41.98
C ASP A 97 4.59 -22.91 -41.19
N GLY A 98 5.60 -22.21 -40.67
CA GLY A 98 5.42 -20.97 -39.91
C GLY A 98 5.06 -21.18 -38.44
N LYS A 99 5.21 -22.41 -37.91
CA LYS A 99 4.97 -22.72 -36.50
C LYS A 99 6.26 -22.82 -35.71
N LEU A 100 6.23 -22.35 -34.46
CA LEU A 100 7.27 -22.63 -33.48
C LEU A 100 6.99 -24.00 -32.88
N VAL A 101 7.99 -24.89 -32.87
CA VAL A 101 7.80 -26.26 -32.38
C VAL A 101 8.94 -26.71 -31.47
N VAL A 102 8.60 -27.53 -30.48
CA VAL A 102 9.56 -28.30 -29.68
C VAL A 102 9.49 -29.75 -30.13
N LEU A 103 10.62 -30.29 -30.57
CA LEU A 103 10.74 -31.65 -31.07
C LEU A 103 11.56 -32.51 -30.11
N ASP A 104 11.17 -33.77 -29.97
CA ASP A 104 12.01 -34.81 -29.35
C ASP A 104 13.09 -35.25 -30.36
N SER A 105 14.36 -35.10 -29.99
CA SER A 105 15.49 -35.41 -30.90
C SER A 105 15.66 -36.90 -31.17
N ILE A 106 15.14 -37.77 -30.30
CA ILE A 106 15.33 -39.23 -30.39
C ILE A 106 14.09 -39.91 -30.98
N MET A 107 12.88 -39.44 -30.66
CA MET A 107 11.62 -39.99 -31.21
C MET A 107 11.27 -39.42 -32.60
N TYR A 108 12.16 -39.57 -33.59
CA TYR A 108 11.90 -39.24 -35.00
C TYR A 108 11.36 -37.81 -35.25
N GLY A 109 11.73 -36.83 -34.41
CA GLY A 109 11.21 -35.46 -34.53
C GLY A 109 9.72 -35.32 -34.16
N LYS A 110 9.21 -36.16 -33.24
CA LYS A 110 7.88 -36.01 -32.68
C LYS A 110 7.69 -34.59 -32.11
N VAL A 111 6.61 -33.94 -32.53
CA VAL A 111 6.21 -32.63 -32.01
C VAL A 111 5.64 -32.80 -30.61
N ILE A 112 6.29 -32.19 -29.63
CA ILE A 112 5.89 -32.20 -28.21
C ILE A 112 5.08 -30.94 -27.86
N TRP A 113 5.42 -29.82 -28.49
CA TRP A 113 4.71 -28.56 -28.35
C TRP A 113 4.75 -27.79 -29.67
N SER A 114 3.70 -27.02 -29.96
CA SER A 114 3.59 -26.17 -31.14
C SER A 114 2.86 -24.87 -30.78
N SER A 115 3.23 -23.77 -31.43
CA SER A 115 2.42 -22.55 -31.41
C SER A 115 1.17 -22.69 -32.26
N ASP A 116 0.16 -21.89 -31.95
CA ASP A 116 -1.14 -21.83 -32.64
C ASP A 116 -1.13 -20.85 -33.82
N VAL A 117 -0.01 -20.74 -34.52
CA VAL A 117 0.12 -19.86 -35.69
C VAL A 117 -0.60 -20.48 -36.89
N LEU A 118 -1.46 -19.70 -37.55
CA LEU A 118 -2.13 -20.07 -38.80
C LEU A 118 -1.62 -19.16 -39.93
N LEU A 119 -0.75 -19.70 -40.79
CA LEU A 119 -0.18 -18.97 -41.93
C LEU A 119 -0.39 -19.72 -43.23
N SER A 120 -0.57 -18.97 -44.32
CA SER A 120 -0.50 -19.54 -45.67
C SER A 120 0.96 -19.81 -46.03
N ALA A 121 1.22 -20.90 -46.75
CA ALA A 121 2.58 -21.31 -47.11
C ALA A 121 3.38 -20.22 -47.85
N SER A 122 2.71 -19.34 -48.61
CA SER A 122 3.33 -18.23 -49.33
C SER A 122 3.85 -17.10 -48.42
N ALA A 123 3.30 -16.95 -47.21
CA ALA A 123 3.67 -15.88 -46.28
C ALA A 123 4.84 -16.27 -45.36
N VAL A 124 5.12 -17.57 -45.19
CA VAL A 124 6.08 -18.08 -44.19
C VAL A 124 7.48 -17.52 -44.40
N ASN A 125 7.96 -17.44 -45.65
CA ASN A 125 9.32 -16.95 -45.94
C ASN A 125 9.57 -15.49 -45.55
N ALA A 126 8.51 -14.69 -45.39
CA ALA A 126 8.60 -13.30 -44.94
C ALA A 126 8.52 -13.17 -43.41
N THR A 127 8.32 -14.28 -42.69
CA THR A 127 8.18 -14.29 -41.24
C THR A 127 9.50 -14.55 -40.52
N LYS A 128 9.59 -14.07 -39.28
CA LYS A 128 10.73 -14.31 -38.38
C LYS A 128 10.25 -14.50 -36.96
N ALA A 129 10.92 -15.37 -36.21
CA ALA A 129 10.73 -15.49 -34.77
C ALA A 129 11.82 -14.66 -34.06
N VAL A 130 11.46 -13.82 -33.10
CA VAL A 130 12.41 -12.91 -32.42
C VAL A 130 12.17 -12.94 -30.92
N LEU A 131 13.24 -13.10 -30.14
CA LEU A 131 13.22 -12.90 -28.69
C LEU A 131 13.49 -11.42 -28.37
N MET A 132 12.46 -10.74 -27.87
CA MET A 132 12.50 -9.31 -27.56
C MET A 132 13.24 -9.03 -26.24
N ASN A 133 13.70 -7.79 -26.06
CA ASN A 133 14.35 -7.34 -24.82
C ASN A 133 13.40 -7.28 -23.61
N THR A 134 12.10 -7.38 -23.85
CA THR A 134 11.05 -7.51 -22.83
C THR A 134 10.90 -8.96 -22.33
N GLY A 135 11.52 -9.93 -23.00
CA GLY A 135 11.32 -11.36 -22.75
C GLY A 135 10.20 -11.97 -23.57
N ASP A 136 9.52 -11.19 -24.43
CA ASP A 136 8.48 -11.70 -25.31
C ASP A 136 9.10 -12.38 -26.55
N LEU A 137 8.80 -13.64 -26.77
CA LEU A 137 9.11 -14.37 -28.00
C LEU A 137 7.97 -14.17 -28.99
N GLN A 138 8.24 -13.51 -30.12
CA GLN A 138 7.23 -13.14 -31.10
C GLN A 138 7.50 -13.79 -32.46
N VAL A 139 6.44 -14.21 -33.16
CA VAL A 139 6.46 -14.50 -34.59
C VAL A 139 5.91 -13.28 -35.31
N MET A 140 6.69 -12.69 -36.19
CA MET A 140 6.36 -11.44 -36.89
C MET A 140 6.41 -11.60 -38.41
N SER A 141 5.55 -10.86 -39.10
CA SER A 141 5.58 -10.65 -40.55
C SER A 141 5.66 -9.15 -40.82
N GLY A 142 6.84 -8.64 -41.19
CA GLY A 142 7.07 -7.20 -41.19
C GLY A 142 6.95 -6.60 -39.79
N GLU A 143 5.97 -5.72 -39.57
CA GLU A 143 5.62 -5.14 -38.27
C GLU A 143 4.46 -5.86 -37.57
N ASP A 144 3.75 -6.74 -38.27
CA ASP A 144 2.59 -7.45 -37.72
C ASP A 144 3.04 -8.59 -36.81
N ILE A 145 2.50 -8.62 -35.59
CA ILE A 145 2.74 -9.69 -34.62
C ILE A 145 1.67 -10.76 -34.79
N LEU A 146 2.09 -11.94 -35.23
CA LEU A 146 1.24 -13.08 -35.55
C LEU A 146 1.01 -14.00 -34.36
N TRP A 147 2.02 -14.10 -33.48
CA TRP A 147 1.96 -14.86 -32.23
C TRP A 147 2.98 -14.31 -31.25
N ARG A 148 2.70 -14.42 -29.96
CA ARG A 148 3.62 -13.99 -28.90
C ARG A 148 3.52 -14.88 -27.66
N SER A 149 4.64 -15.11 -26.99
CA SER A 149 4.66 -15.87 -25.72
C SER A 149 3.89 -15.17 -24.61
N PHE A 150 3.78 -13.84 -24.66
CA PHE A 150 3.10 -13.05 -23.65
C PHE A 150 1.60 -13.37 -23.51
N ASP A 151 0.98 -13.90 -24.57
CA ASP A 151 -0.43 -14.34 -24.57
C ASP A 151 -0.60 -15.74 -23.98
N HIS A 152 0.51 -16.46 -23.74
CA HIS A 152 0.56 -17.81 -23.16
C HIS A 152 1.50 -17.86 -21.95
N PRO A 153 1.23 -17.11 -20.87
CA PRO A 153 2.09 -17.05 -19.70
C PRO A 153 2.22 -18.40 -18.98
N SER A 154 3.29 -18.55 -18.21
CA SER A 154 3.48 -19.66 -17.27
C SER A 154 3.00 -19.27 -15.86
N ASP A 155 3.89 -19.23 -14.88
CA ASP A 155 3.64 -18.77 -13.51
C ASP A 155 4.09 -17.32 -13.27
N THR A 156 4.79 -16.73 -14.24
CA THR A 156 5.41 -15.41 -14.13
C THR A 156 4.79 -14.43 -15.11
N LEU A 157 4.53 -13.21 -14.64
CA LEU A 157 4.18 -12.03 -15.43
C LEU A 157 5.40 -11.08 -15.47
N LEU A 158 5.80 -10.67 -16.67
CA LEU A 158 6.89 -9.72 -16.89
C LEU A 158 6.39 -8.27 -17.06
N PRO A 159 7.27 -7.26 -16.89
CA PRO A 159 6.92 -5.86 -17.13
C PRO A 159 6.35 -5.65 -18.53
N GLY A 160 5.20 -4.99 -18.63
CA GLY A 160 4.47 -4.73 -19.87
C GLY A 160 3.63 -5.91 -20.39
N GLN A 161 3.77 -7.11 -19.81
CA GLN A 161 2.91 -8.24 -20.11
C GLN A 161 1.54 -8.05 -19.46
N ARG A 162 0.50 -8.53 -20.14
CA ARG A 162 -0.90 -8.31 -19.74
C ARG A 162 -1.55 -9.60 -19.29
N LEU A 163 -2.16 -9.58 -18.10
CA LEU A 163 -3.28 -10.46 -17.80
C LEU A 163 -4.52 -9.82 -18.41
N SER A 164 -5.33 -10.57 -19.13
CA SER A 164 -6.45 -9.99 -19.88
C SER A 164 -7.73 -10.81 -19.74
N LEU A 165 -8.85 -10.13 -19.95
CA LEU A 165 -10.18 -10.71 -20.05
C LEU A 165 -10.88 -10.07 -21.24
N ASN A 166 -11.24 -10.88 -22.23
CA ASN A 166 -12.13 -10.46 -23.30
C ASN A 166 -13.58 -10.48 -22.80
N LYS A 167 -14.26 -9.33 -22.86
CA LYS A 167 -15.62 -9.18 -22.32
C LYS A 167 -16.68 -9.89 -23.17
N ILE A 168 -16.40 -10.10 -24.45
CA ILE A 168 -17.33 -10.68 -25.43
C ILE A 168 -17.23 -12.21 -25.40
N THR A 169 -16.00 -12.73 -25.48
CA THR A 169 -15.77 -14.19 -25.56
C THR A 169 -15.61 -14.85 -24.19
N GLY A 170 -15.33 -14.07 -23.14
CA GLY A 170 -15.00 -14.58 -21.81
C GLY A 170 -13.61 -15.21 -21.71
N GLN A 171 -12.82 -15.22 -22.79
CA GLN A 171 -11.47 -15.76 -22.79
C GLN A 171 -10.54 -14.91 -21.92
N GLN A 172 -9.63 -15.59 -21.19
CA GLN A 172 -8.71 -14.93 -20.29
C GLN A 172 -7.26 -15.37 -20.48
N VAL A 173 -6.34 -14.43 -20.28
CA VAL A 173 -4.92 -14.69 -20.09
C VAL A 173 -4.63 -14.63 -18.59
N ARG A 174 -4.23 -15.78 -18.00
CA ARG A 174 -4.02 -15.99 -16.56
C ARG A 174 -2.65 -16.60 -16.31
N LEU A 175 -2.05 -16.32 -15.15
CA LEU A 175 -0.90 -17.13 -14.72
C LEU A 175 -1.40 -18.43 -14.11
N THR A 176 -0.61 -19.49 -14.26
CA THR A 176 -0.82 -20.77 -13.60
C THR A 176 0.47 -21.18 -12.92
N SER A 177 0.41 -21.42 -11.61
CA SER A 177 1.58 -21.75 -10.79
C SER A 177 2.29 -22.98 -11.33
N TRP A 178 3.55 -23.16 -10.96
CA TRP A 178 4.18 -24.47 -11.08
C TRP A 178 3.55 -25.46 -10.10
N ALA A 179 3.69 -26.76 -10.38
CA ALA A 179 3.19 -27.83 -9.53
C ALA A 179 3.98 -27.89 -8.22
N THR A 180 5.30 -27.72 -8.31
CA THR A 180 6.20 -27.54 -7.17
C THR A 180 7.31 -26.56 -7.53
N LEU A 181 8.17 -26.18 -6.58
CA LEU A 181 9.33 -25.32 -6.89
C LEU A 181 10.32 -25.96 -7.88
N ALA A 182 10.29 -27.29 -8.03
CA ALA A 182 11.19 -28.05 -8.91
C ALA A 182 10.46 -28.70 -10.11
N ASP A 183 9.15 -28.52 -10.27
CA ASP A 183 8.38 -29.10 -11.38
C ASP A 183 7.51 -28.02 -12.07
N PRO A 184 7.89 -27.57 -13.29
CA PRO A 184 7.21 -26.50 -14.00
C PRO A 184 5.85 -26.88 -14.59
N LYS A 185 5.43 -28.15 -14.44
CA LYS A 185 4.07 -28.57 -14.80
C LYS A 185 3.01 -27.63 -14.22
N PRO A 186 1.86 -27.46 -14.88
CA PRO A 186 0.74 -26.69 -14.33
C PRO A 186 0.35 -27.18 -12.94
N GLY A 187 0.43 -26.28 -11.96
CA GLY A 187 -0.04 -26.49 -10.60
C GLY A 187 -1.53 -26.20 -10.45
N ILE A 188 -2.01 -26.27 -9.21
CA ILE A 188 -3.43 -26.12 -8.89
C ILE A 188 -3.88 -24.65 -8.74
N PHE A 189 -2.95 -23.71 -8.67
CA PHE A 189 -3.24 -22.30 -8.46
C PHE A 189 -3.17 -21.53 -9.78
N SER A 190 -4.10 -20.60 -9.97
CA SER A 190 -4.07 -19.64 -11.07
C SER A 190 -4.44 -18.25 -10.59
N VAL A 191 -3.98 -17.20 -11.29
CA VAL A 191 -4.36 -15.81 -10.98
C VAL A 191 -4.70 -15.05 -12.26
N GLY A 192 -5.73 -14.23 -12.20
CA GLY A 192 -6.25 -13.48 -13.34
C GLY A 192 -7.36 -12.52 -12.97
N ILE A 193 -7.97 -11.93 -14.00
CA ILE A 193 -9.07 -10.98 -13.84
C ILE A 193 -10.37 -11.73 -13.56
N ASP A 194 -11.10 -11.30 -12.53
CA ASP A 194 -12.40 -11.89 -12.22
C ASP A 194 -13.40 -11.70 -13.38
N PRO A 195 -13.97 -12.76 -13.95
CA PRO A 195 -15.01 -12.62 -14.98
C PRO A 195 -16.34 -12.05 -14.44
N LYS A 196 -16.62 -12.17 -13.14
CA LYS A 196 -17.89 -11.73 -12.53
C LYS A 196 -17.89 -10.24 -12.21
N VAL A 197 -16.86 -9.78 -11.50
CA VAL A 197 -16.62 -8.38 -11.19
C VAL A 197 -15.32 -7.97 -11.87
N PRO A 198 -15.33 -7.61 -13.16
CA PRO A 198 -14.12 -7.54 -13.97
C PRO A 198 -13.36 -6.23 -13.75
N ARG A 199 -12.99 -5.99 -12.49
CA ARG A 199 -12.29 -4.84 -11.88
C ARG A 199 -11.46 -5.27 -10.66
N GLN A 200 -11.20 -6.58 -10.53
CA GLN A 200 -10.42 -7.16 -9.45
C GLN A 200 -9.61 -8.36 -9.98
N LEU A 201 -8.53 -8.68 -9.29
CA LEU A 201 -7.78 -9.91 -9.50
C LEU A 201 -8.25 -10.97 -8.51
N ILE A 202 -8.27 -12.22 -8.95
CA ILE A 202 -8.54 -13.38 -8.10
C ILE A 202 -7.42 -14.39 -8.28
N THR A 203 -6.96 -14.95 -7.16
CA THR A 203 -6.20 -16.19 -7.15
C THR A 203 -7.15 -17.35 -6.85
N TRP A 204 -7.24 -18.30 -7.77
CA TRP A 204 -8.03 -19.52 -7.62
C TRP A 204 -7.14 -20.70 -7.21
N LYS A 205 -7.71 -21.61 -6.41
CA LYS A 205 -7.22 -22.96 -6.18
C LYS A 205 -8.22 -23.94 -6.80
N GLY A 206 -7.93 -24.44 -8.00
CA GLY A 206 -8.93 -25.10 -8.83
C GLY A 206 -10.10 -24.14 -9.11
N ASN A 207 -11.32 -24.50 -8.67
CA ASN A 207 -12.51 -23.66 -8.83
C ASN A 207 -12.82 -22.76 -7.62
N ALA A 208 -12.05 -22.88 -6.52
CA ALA A 208 -12.30 -22.11 -5.30
C ALA A 208 -11.48 -20.81 -5.28
N THR A 209 -12.09 -19.70 -4.87
CA THR A 209 -11.41 -18.43 -4.64
C THR A 209 -10.54 -18.53 -3.38
N CYS A 210 -9.24 -18.28 -3.52
CA CYS A 210 -8.27 -18.29 -2.40
C CYS A 210 -7.99 -16.87 -1.89
N TRP A 211 -7.83 -15.93 -2.82
CA TRP A 211 -7.54 -14.53 -2.56
C TRP A 211 -8.19 -13.65 -3.61
N ARG A 212 -8.50 -12.41 -3.24
CA ARG A 212 -9.10 -11.39 -4.10
C ARG A 212 -8.52 -10.02 -3.79
N SER A 213 -8.20 -9.24 -4.81
CA SER A 213 -7.79 -7.84 -4.66
C SER A 213 -8.96 -6.94 -4.24
N SER A 214 -8.68 -5.67 -3.92
CA SER A 214 -9.76 -4.66 -3.86
C SER A 214 -10.30 -4.34 -5.26
N VAL A 215 -11.50 -3.76 -5.32
CA VAL A 215 -12.16 -3.34 -6.57
C VAL A 215 -11.61 -1.99 -7.04
N TYR A 216 -11.28 -1.89 -8.32
CA TYR A 216 -10.72 -0.69 -8.95
C TYR A 216 -11.82 0.20 -9.58
N PHE A 217 -11.99 1.45 -9.11
CA PHE A 217 -13.05 2.37 -9.57
C PHE A 217 -12.75 3.13 -10.88
N SER A 218 -11.50 3.50 -11.19
CA SER A 218 -11.23 4.29 -12.41
C SER A 218 -11.12 3.42 -13.67
N LYS A 219 -11.20 4.06 -14.85
CA LYS A 219 -10.98 3.43 -16.16
C LYS A 219 -9.51 3.17 -16.48
N ASP A 220 -8.63 3.89 -15.80
CA ASP A 220 -7.21 3.61 -15.74
C ASP A 220 -6.79 3.82 -14.29
N VAL A 221 -6.39 2.75 -13.61
CA VAL A 221 -5.77 2.86 -12.28
C VAL A 221 -4.29 2.67 -12.46
N ASN A 222 -3.53 3.76 -12.38
CA ASN A 222 -2.08 3.68 -12.26
C ASN A 222 -1.67 3.96 -10.83
N THR A 223 -1.18 2.93 -10.14
CA THR A 223 -0.55 3.10 -8.82
C THR A 223 0.95 3.20 -9.02
N TYR A 224 1.53 4.36 -8.76
CA TYR A 224 2.97 4.60 -8.89
C TYR A 224 3.66 4.49 -7.54
N PHE A 225 4.78 3.77 -7.53
CA PHE A 225 5.64 3.61 -6.37
C PHE A 225 7.01 4.16 -6.72
N ARG A 226 7.44 5.19 -5.98
CA ARG A 226 8.71 5.87 -6.23
C ARG A 226 9.81 5.26 -5.36
N ASN A 227 10.95 4.95 -5.97
CA ASN A 227 12.19 4.61 -5.27
C ASN A 227 12.94 5.90 -4.87
N GLN A 228 13.78 5.80 -3.84
CA GLN A 228 14.71 6.84 -3.37
C GLN A 228 15.60 7.41 -4.49
N SER A 229 15.92 6.61 -5.51
CA SER A 229 16.73 7.02 -6.68
C SER A 229 15.93 7.70 -7.81
N GLY A 230 14.64 8.00 -7.61
CA GLY A 230 13.80 8.73 -8.57
C GLY A 230 13.13 7.86 -9.65
N GLY A 231 13.53 6.59 -9.80
CA GLY A 231 12.78 5.62 -10.61
C GLY A 231 11.43 5.26 -9.97
N PHE A 232 10.46 4.87 -10.79
CA PHE A 232 9.17 4.39 -10.29
C PHE A 232 8.75 3.09 -10.96
N PHE A 233 8.01 2.26 -10.24
CA PHE A 233 7.22 1.20 -10.84
C PHE A 233 5.74 1.53 -10.77
N TYR A 234 4.97 0.98 -11.70
CA TYR A 234 3.54 1.20 -11.78
C TYR A 234 2.79 -0.11 -11.93
N ILE A 235 1.58 -0.13 -11.38
CA ILE A 235 0.57 -1.15 -11.63
C ILE A 235 -0.56 -0.45 -12.36
N ALA A 236 -0.97 -1.00 -13.50
CA ALA A 236 -1.99 -0.45 -14.38
C ALA A 236 -3.13 -1.44 -14.58
N TYR A 237 -4.36 -0.94 -14.44
CA TYR A 237 -5.58 -1.65 -14.79
C TYR A 237 -6.33 -0.81 -15.80
N SER A 238 -6.54 -1.35 -17.00
CA SER A 238 -7.19 -0.62 -18.10
C SER A 238 -8.45 -1.33 -18.58
N PHE A 239 -9.45 -0.52 -18.89
CA PHE A 239 -10.82 -0.96 -19.16
C PHE A 239 -11.29 -0.48 -20.54
N ASP A 240 -10.94 -1.24 -21.58
CA ASP A 240 -11.31 -0.95 -22.97
C ASP A 240 -12.71 -1.48 -23.33
N ALA A 241 -13.20 -1.16 -24.53
CA ALA A 241 -14.49 -1.63 -25.02
C ALA A 241 -14.52 -3.17 -25.15
N ASP A 242 -13.49 -3.74 -25.77
CA ASP A 242 -13.44 -5.15 -26.14
C ASP A 242 -12.84 -6.06 -25.05
N GLY A 243 -12.10 -5.47 -24.11
CA GLY A 243 -11.39 -6.24 -23.10
C GLY A 243 -10.91 -5.42 -21.92
N ILE A 244 -10.34 -6.12 -20.95
CA ILE A 244 -9.78 -5.55 -19.73
C ILE A 244 -8.40 -6.15 -19.59
N TYR A 245 -7.44 -5.36 -19.16
CA TYR A 245 -6.13 -5.90 -18.85
C TYR A 245 -5.51 -5.29 -17.59
N PHE A 246 -4.71 -6.12 -16.94
CA PHE A 246 -3.83 -5.78 -15.84
C PHE A 246 -2.39 -5.95 -16.31
N THR A 247 -1.56 -4.95 -16.03
CA THR A 247 -0.12 -4.98 -16.31
C THR A 247 0.63 -4.23 -15.21
N PHE A 248 1.93 -4.46 -15.12
CA PHE A 248 2.82 -3.64 -14.33
C PHE A 248 4.05 -3.28 -15.15
N GLY A 249 4.80 -2.27 -14.72
CA GLY A 249 6.02 -1.86 -15.40
C GLY A 249 6.91 -0.98 -14.53
N ALA A 250 8.07 -0.62 -15.06
CA ALA A 250 8.99 0.32 -14.45
C ALA A 250 9.27 1.49 -15.39
N SER A 251 9.71 2.61 -14.83
CA SER A 251 10.15 3.78 -15.60
C SER A 251 11.46 3.53 -16.35
N ASP A 252 12.28 2.59 -15.86
CA ASP A 252 13.53 2.18 -16.46
C ASP A 252 13.48 0.67 -16.78
N ASN A 253 13.66 0.33 -18.05
CA ASN A 253 13.67 -1.05 -18.55
C ASN A 253 14.91 -1.85 -18.09
N SER A 254 15.92 -1.20 -17.50
CA SER A 254 17.06 -1.87 -16.87
C SER A 254 16.68 -2.58 -15.56
N ILE A 255 15.59 -2.13 -14.92
CA ILE A 255 15.09 -2.67 -13.65
C ILE A 255 14.45 -4.04 -13.93
N LYS A 256 15.09 -5.10 -13.42
CA LYS A 256 14.55 -6.46 -13.54
C LYS A 256 13.49 -6.66 -12.47
N MET A 257 12.25 -6.84 -12.91
CA MET A 257 11.11 -7.11 -12.03
C MET A 257 10.27 -8.24 -12.60
N ARG A 258 9.60 -8.99 -11.74
CA ARG A 258 8.66 -10.04 -12.15
C ARG A 258 7.58 -10.24 -11.09
N ALA A 259 6.35 -10.51 -11.50
CA ALA A 259 5.32 -11.02 -10.61
C ALA A 259 5.19 -12.52 -10.80
N VAL A 260 5.23 -13.32 -9.72
CA VAL A 260 5.33 -14.77 -9.79
C VAL A 260 4.26 -15.39 -8.90
N LEU A 261 3.48 -16.33 -9.44
CA LEU A 261 2.53 -17.13 -8.68
C LEU A 261 3.20 -18.41 -8.19
N SER A 262 3.45 -18.48 -6.88
CA SER A 262 4.08 -19.64 -6.25
C SER A 262 3.17 -20.89 -6.27
N PRO A 263 3.74 -22.10 -6.13
CA PRO A 263 2.96 -23.32 -5.93
C PRO A 263 2.09 -23.33 -4.66
N SER A 264 2.34 -22.41 -3.71
CA SER A 264 1.51 -22.22 -2.52
C SER A 264 0.33 -21.25 -2.74
N GLY A 265 0.20 -20.67 -3.94
CA GLY A 265 -0.84 -19.71 -4.27
C GLY A 265 -0.55 -18.27 -3.84
N LYS A 266 0.70 -17.96 -3.48
CA LYS A 266 1.16 -16.60 -3.17
C LYS A 266 1.60 -15.92 -4.47
N LEU A 267 1.04 -14.76 -4.78
CA LEU A 267 1.50 -13.89 -5.85
C LEU A 267 2.52 -12.91 -5.28
N ASN A 268 3.76 -12.94 -5.78
CA ASN A 268 4.86 -12.11 -5.30
C ASN A 268 5.33 -11.19 -6.42
N LEU A 269 5.40 -9.88 -6.16
CA LEU A 269 6.12 -8.94 -7.00
C LEU A 269 7.57 -8.83 -6.48
N LEU A 270 8.51 -9.23 -7.33
CA LEU A 270 9.92 -9.30 -7.01
C LEU A 270 10.71 -8.29 -7.84
N ARG A 271 11.67 -7.61 -7.21
CA ARG A 271 12.66 -6.77 -7.89
C ARG A 271 14.07 -7.30 -7.64
N TRP A 272 14.91 -7.27 -8.67
CA TRP A 272 16.31 -7.65 -8.54
C TRP A 272 17.14 -6.47 -8.04
N ILE A 273 18.03 -6.75 -7.10
CA ILE A 273 19.08 -5.81 -6.64
C ILE A 273 20.41 -6.30 -7.19
N ASP A 274 21.01 -5.51 -8.08
CA ASP A 274 22.25 -5.87 -8.75
C ASP A 274 23.47 -5.82 -7.81
N GLU A 275 23.44 -5.02 -6.74
CA GLU A 275 24.49 -4.96 -5.71
C GLU A 275 24.56 -6.26 -4.89
N ASN A 276 23.40 -6.71 -4.41
CA ASN A 276 23.31 -7.87 -3.51
C ASN A 276 23.14 -9.20 -4.25
N LYS A 277 22.89 -9.16 -5.57
CA LYS A 277 22.57 -10.32 -6.40
C LYS A 277 21.41 -11.15 -5.83
N THR A 278 20.36 -10.45 -5.39
CA THR A 278 19.17 -11.04 -4.76
C THR A 278 17.89 -10.44 -5.30
N TRP A 279 16.83 -11.25 -5.27
CA TRP A 279 15.46 -10.78 -5.44
C TRP A 279 14.93 -10.31 -4.09
N ILE A 280 14.32 -9.13 -4.07
CA ILE A 280 13.56 -8.62 -2.94
C ILE A 280 12.07 -8.64 -3.24
N GLU A 281 11.27 -8.93 -2.22
CA GLU A 281 9.81 -8.87 -2.28
C GLU A 281 9.35 -7.43 -2.07
N GLU A 282 8.80 -6.82 -3.11
CA GLU A 282 8.18 -5.48 -3.03
C GLU A 282 6.77 -5.57 -2.46
N TRP A 283 6.06 -6.63 -2.83
CA TRP A 283 4.70 -6.91 -2.42
C TRP A 283 4.39 -8.38 -2.62
N ALA A 284 3.51 -8.92 -1.79
CA ALA A 284 2.95 -10.23 -2.04
C ALA A 284 1.57 -10.40 -1.41
N GLU A 285 0.78 -11.33 -1.94
CA GLU A 285 -0.56 -11.67 -1.44
C GLU A 285 -0.88 -13.15 -1.68
N PRO A 286 -1.62 -13.82 -0.78
CA PRO A 286 -1.95 -13.38 0.58
C PRO A 286 -0.71 -13.43 1.52
N THR A 287 -0.66 -12.56 2.53
CA THR A 287 0.44 -12.53 3.53
C THR A 287 -0.03 -12.72 4.97
N ASN A 288 -1.29 -12.41 5.26
CA ASN A 288 -1.89 -12.57 6.59
C ASN A 288 -3.26 -13.25 6.48
N LYS A 289 -3.81 -13.67 7.63
CA LYS A 289 -5.09 -14.39 7.69
C LYS A 289 -6.28 -13.61 7.11
N CYS A 290 -6.25 -12.27 7.11
CA CYS A 290 -7.32 -11.43 6.56
C CYS A 290 -7.27 -11.30 5.03
N ASP A 291 -6.16 -11.64 4.39
CA ASP A 291 -6.06 -11.58 2.93
C ASP A 291 -6.77 -12.79 2.28
N PHE A 292 -6.86 -13.92 3.00
CA PHE A 292 -7.58 -15.11 2.53
C PHE A 292 -9.07 -14.83 2.39
N TYR A 293 -9.62 -15.32 1.28
CA TYR A 293 -10.99 -15.03 0.89
C TYR A 293 -12.01 -15.44 1.95
N ALA A 294 -12.92 -14.51 2.25
CA ALA A 294 -14.09 -14.72 3.10
C ALA A 294 -13.80 -15.24 4.52
N ARG A 295 -12.63 -14.90 5.10
CA ARG A 295 -12.18 -15.34 6.43
C ARG A 295 -13.23 -15.16 7.55
N CYS A 296 -13.94 -14.03 7.54
CA CYS A 296 -14.87 -13.64 8.61
C CYS A 296 -16.36 -13.89 8.29
N GLY A 297 -16.66 -14.60 7.20
CA GLY A 297 -18.04 -14.86 6.79
C GLY A 297 -18.85 -13.60 6.46
N PRO A 298 -20.17 -13.73 6.22
CA PRO A 298 -21.05 -12.62 5.88
C PRO A 298 -21.12 -11.54 6.98
N TYR A 299 -21.06 -10.27 6.61
CA TYR A 299 -21.13 -9.08 7.49
C TYR A 299 -20.10 -9.04 8.63
N GLY A 300 -19.15 -9.97 8.65
CA GLY A 300 -17.99 -9.96 9.51
C GLY A 300 -16.82 -9.30 8.79
N ALA A 301 -16.15 -8.36 9.45
CA ALA A 301 -14.96 -7.71 8.92
C ALA A 301 -13.70 -8.20 9.65
N CYS A 302 -12.64 -8.44 8.88
CA CYS A 302 -11.36 -8.84 9.40
C CYS A 302 -10.52 -7.62 9.78
N GLY A 303 -10.08 -7.54 11.03
CA GLY A 303 -9.10 -6.55 11.47
C GLY A 303 -7.69 -7.11 11.40
N LYS A 304 -6.78 -6.40 10.71
CA LYS A 304 -5.34 -6.70 10.76
C LYS A 304 -4.80 -6.31 12.15
N THR A 305 -4.30 -7.28 12.90
CA THR A 305 -3.56 -7.07 14.14
C THR A 305 -2.08 -6.84 13.84
N GLY A 306 -1.31 -6.34 14.81
CA GLY A 306 0.15 -6.23 14.67
C GLY A 306 0.85 -7.59 14.48
N ASP A 307 0.19 -8.68 14.86
CA ASP A 307 0.62 -10.06 14.60
C ASP A 307 -0.05 -10.62 13.32
N PRO A 308 0.72 -11.03 12.29
CA PRO A 308 0.21 -11.60 11.04
C PRO A 308 -0.54 -12.93 11.18
N PHE A 309 -0.32 -13.67 12.28
CA PHE A 309 -0.90 -14.98 12.53
C PHE A 309 -2.21 -14.93 13.33
N SER A 310 -2.57 -13.76 13.86
CA SER A 310 -3.88 -13.51 14.44
C SER A 310 -4.74 -12.70 13.47
N SER A 311 -6.03 -13.01 13.44
CA SER A 311 -7.05 -12.23 12.75
C SER A 311 -8.21 -12.09 13.69
N GLN A 312 -8.62 -10.86 13.98
CA GLN A 312 -9.82 -10.62 14.76
C GLN A 312 -10.96 -10.35 13.80
N CYS A 313 -11.81 -11.35 13.63
CA CYS A 313 -13.09 -11.15 12.98
C CYS A 313 -14.05 -10.47 13.95
N LYS A 314 -14.73 -9.42 13.48
CA LYS A 314 -15.75 -8.72 14.27
C LYS A 314 -16.95 -8.37 13.41
N CYS A 315 -18.11 -8.29 14.04
CA CYS A 315 -19.31 -7.84 13.36
C CYS A 315 -19.26 -6.33 13.15
N LEU A 316 -19.75 -5.90 12.00
CA LEU A 316 -19.98 -4.48 11.74
C LEU A 316 -21.02 -3.93 12.73
N LYS A 317 -20.96 -2.62 12.99
CA LYS A 317 -21.94 -1.95 13.85
C LYS A 317 -23.37 -2.16 13.32
N GLY A 318 -24.30 -2.55 14.20
CA GLY A 318 -25.68 -2.93 13.84
C GLY A 318 -25.85 -4.42 13.50
N PHE A 319 -24.79 -5.21 13.63
CA PHE A 319 -24.78 -6.65 13.42
C PHE A 319 -24.24 -7.38 14.66
N ARG A 320 -24.72 -8.60 14.87
CA ARG A 320 -24.29 -9.50 15.94
C ARG A 320 -23.89 -10.85 15.37
N THR A 321 -23.12 -11.62 16.14
CA THR A 321 -22.72 -12.95 15.70
C THR A 321 -23.93 -13.86 15.51
N GLN A 322 -23.88 -14.72 14.49
CA GLN A 322 -24.93 -15.73 14.31
C GLN A 322 -24.93 -16.74 15.47
N PHE A 323 -23.73 -17.12 15.95
CA PHE A 323 -23.57 -18.08 17.03
C PHE A 323 -22.83 -17.48 18.24
N LYS A 324 -23.36 -17.68 19.46
CA LYS A 324 -22.81 -17.11 20.70
C LYS A 324 -21.41 -17.63 21.09
N LYS A 325 -21.06 -18.87 20.70
CA LYS A 325 -19.76 -19.53 21.02
C LYS A 325 -18.73 -19.42 19.89
N GLN A 326 -18.97 -18.60 18.87
CA GLN A 326 -18.12 -18.54 17.67
C GLN A 326 -16.88 -17.65 17.83
N TRP A 327 -16.81 -16.84 18.89
CA TRP A 327 -15.71 -15.92 19.18
C TRP A 327 -14.36 -16.62 19.41
N THR A 328 -14.37 -17.91 19.73
CA THR A 328 -13.18 -18.71 20.02
C THR A 328 -12.77 -19.63 18.85
N MET A 329 -13.46 -19.57 17.71
CA MET A 329 -13.15 -20.40 16.54
C MET A 329 -12.17 -19.67 15.63
N GLU A 330 -11.18 -20.39 15.11
CA GLU A 330 -10.23 -19.81 14.16
C GLU A 330 -10.91 -19.41 12.84
N ASP A 331 -11.89 -20.20 12.39
CA ASP A 331 -12.71 -19.92 11.21
C ASP A 331 -14.10 -19.41 11.62
N TRP A 332 -14.59 -18.36 10.96
CA TRP A 332 -15.84 -17.67 11.32
C TRP A 332 -16.96 -17.83 10.26
N PRO A 333 -17.31 -19.06 9.83
CA PRO A 333 -18.16 -19.27 8.64
C PRO A 333 -19.59 -18.75 8.81
N GLY A 334 -20.14 -18.78 10.03
CA GLY A 334 -21.47 -18.22 10.33
C GLY A 334 -21.56 -16.70 10.26
N GLY A 335 -20.40 -16.00 10.26
CA GLY A 335 -20.34 -14.55 10.22
C GLY A 335 -21.29 -13.85 11.19
N CYS A 336 -21.93 -12.80 10.69
CA CYS A 336 -22.79 -11.90 11.43
C CYS A 336 -24.15 -11.75 10.76
N VAL A 337 -25.16 -11.47 11.57
CA VAL A 337 -26.53 -11.19 11.15
C VAL A 337 -26.96 -9.83 11.69
N ARG A 338 -27.90 -9.19 11.00
CA ARG A 338 -28.47 -7.92 11.45
C ARG A 338 -29.10 -8.10 12.84
N GLU A 339 -28.89 -7.13 13.72
CA GLU A 339 -29.56 -7.14 15.02
C GLU A 339 -31.06 -6.86 14.90
N LYS A 340 -31.42 -5.98 13.95
CA LYS A 340 -32.78 -5.54 13.67
C LYS A 340 -33.11 -5.76 12.20
N ALA A 341 -34.32 -6.25 11.94
CA ALA A 341 -34.82 -6.40 10.58
C ALA A 341 -35.02 -5.03 9.92
N LEU A 342 -34.80 -4.99 8.61
CA LEU A 342 -35.07 -3.85 7.75
C LEU A 342 -36.41 -4.09 7.05
N ALA A 343 -37.30 -3.10 7.03
CA ALA A 343 -38.69 -3.23 6.58
C ALA A 343 -39.00 -2.44 5.28
N CYS A 344 -38.00 -1.76 4.71
CA CYS A 344 -38.03 -0.99 3.46
C CYS A 344 -39.06 0.17 3.43
N ASP A 345 -39.39 0.73 4.58
CA ASP A 345 -40.52 1.65 4.78
C ASP A 345 -40.13 2.88 5.63
N LYS A 346 -38.98 3.48 5.28
CA LYS A 346 -38.45 4.79 5.74
C LYS A 346 -37.70 4.80 7.09
N GLY A 347 -37.43 3.63 7.67
CA GLY A 347 -36.63 3.47 8.89
C GLY A 347 -35.13 3.17 8.66
N GLU A 348 -34.71 3.10 7.39
CA GLU A 348 -33.36 2.73 6.98
C GLU A 348 -32.49 3.94 6.71
N VAL A 349 -31.23 3.83 7.09
CA VAL A 349 -30.22 4.86 6.85
C VAL A 349 -28.90 4.17 6.54
N PHE A 350 -28.05 4.84 5.77
CA PHE A 350 -26.71 4.35 5.55
C PHE A 350 -25.76 4.81 6.65
N SER A 351 -24.97 3.88 7.15
CA SER A 351 -23.81 4.17 7.99
C SER A 351 -22.54 4.09 7.17
N MET A 352 -21.67 5.07 7.37
CA MET A 352 -20.39 5.19 6.68
C MET A 352 -19.33 4.31 7.36
N PHE A 353 -18.59 3.55 6.56
CA PHE A 353 -17.45 2.73 6.96
C PHE A 353 -16.26 3.09 6.09
N GLU A 354 -15.17 3.55 6.72
CA GLU A 354 -13.97 4.02 6.02
C GLU A 354 -12.87 2.95 5.98
N LYS A 355 -11.96 3.07 5.01
CA LYS A 355 -10.78 2.20 4.84
C LYS A 355 -11.13 0.70 4.76
N MET A 356 -12.24 0.38 4.11
CA MET A 356 -12.72 -1.00 3.94
C MET A 356 -12.17 -1.62 2.64
N LYS A 357 -11.70 -2.87 2.69
CA LYS A 357 -11.70 -3.73 1.49
C LYS A 357 -13.16 -3.98 1.14
N LEU A 358 -13.61 -3.42 0.03
CA LEU A 358 -15.00 -3.54 -0.42
C LEU A 358 -15.38 -5.00 -0.62
N PRO A 359 -16.63 -5.40 -0.32
CA PRO A 359 -17.05 -6.79 -0.42
C PRO A 359 -17.06 -7.30 -1.86
N ASP A 360 -17.07 -8.61 -2.00
CA ASP A 360 -17.20 -9.27 -3.31
C ASP A 360 -18.60 -9.10 -3.92
N ASP A 361 -18.81 -9.57 -5.15
CA ASP A 361 -20.12 -9.57 -5.85
C ASP A 361 -20.74 -8.17 -6.05
N ALA A 362 -19.90 -7.15 -6.24
CA ALA A 362 -20.34 -5.78 -6.49
C ALA A 362 -21.06 -5.64 -7.84
N ILE A 363 -22.21 -4.96 -7.85
CA ILE A 363 -22.90 -4.53 -9.08
C ILE A 363 -22.46 -3.11 -9.44
N ILE A 364 -22.00 -2.97 -10.69
CA ILE A 364 -21.35 -1.80 -11.24
C ILE A 364 -22.39 -0.91 -11.94
N PHE A 365 -22.78 0.21 -11.33
CA PHE A 365 -23.72 1.18 -11.90
C PHE A 365 -23.01 2.43 -12.43
N GLY A 366 -22.27 2.30 -13.54
CA GLY A 366 -21.81 3.39 -14.41
C GLY A 366 -21.34 4.71 -13.77
N ASN A 367 -21.56 5.81 -14.47
CA ASN A 367 -21.22 7.17 -14.03
C ASN A 367 -22.42 7.82 -13.35
N ARG A 368 -22.57 7.56 -12.05
CA ARG A 368 -23.57 8.17 -11.16
C ARG A 368 -22.88 9.03 -10.13
N ASN A 369 -23.49 10.14 -9.73
CA ASN A 369 -23.01 10.89 -8.56
C ASN A 369 -23.38 10.16 -7.25
N MET A 370 -22.85 10.63 -6.12
CA MET A 370 -23.07 10.00 -4.81
C MET A 370 -24.56 9.90 -4.45
N SER A 371 -25.34 10.96 -4.68
CA SER A 371 -26.77 11.00 -4.35
C SER A 371 -27.59 10.06 -5.24
N GLU A 372 -27.21 9.93 -6.51
CA GLU A 372 -27.83 8.98 -7.43
C GLU A 372 -27.52 7.55 -7.02
N CYS A 373 -26.28 7.25 -6.63
CA CYS A 373 -25.87 5.93 -6.16
C CYS A 373 -26.64 5.50 -4.89
N GLU A 374 -26.79 6.42 -3.95
CA GLU A 374 -27.59 6.22 -2.74
C GLU A 374 -29.07 5.98 -3.10
N SER A 375 -29.65 6.80 -3.99
CA SER A 375 -31.04 6.68 -4.42
C SER A 375 -31.33 5.34 -5.13
N GLU A 376 -30.43 4.89 -6.01
CA GLU A 376 -30.54 3.59 -6.69
C GLU A 376 -30.57 2.43 -5.66
N CYS A 377 -29.74 2.51 -4.62
CA CYS A 377 -29.75 1.53 -3.54
C CYS A 377 -31.05 1.60 -2.72
N LEU A 378 -31.52 2.80 -2.36
CA LEU A 378 -32.76 2.98 -1.58
C LEU A 378 -34.03 2.52 -2.31
N GLN A 379 -34.06 2.64 -3.64
CA GLN A 379 -35.22 2.22 -4.44
C GLN A 379 -35.38 0.70 -4.48
N ASN A 380 -34.33 -0.05 -4.16
CA ASN A 380 -34.35 -1.50 -4.15
C ASN A 380 -34.16 -2.04 -2.72
N CYS A 381 -35.23 -2.56 -2.14
CA CYS A 381 -35.25 -3.11 -0.78
C CYS A 381 -34.24 -4.24 -0.52
N SER A 382 -33.70 -4.87 -1.57
CA SER A 382 -32.68 -5.90 -1.43
C SER A 382 -31.25 -5.32 -1.35
N CYS A 383 -31.08 -4.02 -1.57
CA CYS A 383 -29.78 -3.37 -1.52
C CYS A 383 -29.27 -3.31 -0.07
N THR A 384 -28.04 -3.77 0.15
CA THR A 384 -27.45 -3.85 1.49
C THR A 384 -26.34 -2.83 1.69
N ALA A 385 -25.67 -2.40 0.63
CA ALA A 385 -24.64 -1.37 0.68
C ALA A 385 -24.42 -0.71 -0.68
N TYR A 386 -23.80 0.46 -0.65
CA TYR A 386 -23.20 1.10 -1.83
C TYR A 386 -21.83 1.68 -1.51
N ALA A 387 -21.04 1.96 -2.54
CA ALA A 387 -19.78 2.67 -2.44
C ALA A 387 -19.66 3.62 -3.63
N TYR A 388 -19.05 4.78 -3.39
CA TYR A 388 -18.93 5.83 -4.39
C TYR A 388 -17.49 6.34 -4.47
N SER A 389 -17.02 6.61 -5.68
CA SER A 389 -15.74 7.27 -5.92
C SER A 389 -15.91 8.45 -6.87
N LYS A 390 -15.39 9.61 -6.48
CA LYS A 390 -15.41 10.82 -7.30
C LYS A 390 -14.30 10.71 -8.35
N VAL A 391 -14.59 10.13 -9.52
CA VAL A 391 -13.62 10.07 -10.61
C VAL A 391 -13.73 11.32 -11.48
N THR A 392 -12.63 12.07 -11.58
CA THR A 392 -12.53 13.36 -12.31
C THR A 392 -12.37 13.22 -13.82
N GLU A 393 -12.07 12.02 -14.32
CA GLU A 393 -11.88 11.74 -15.75
C GLU A 393 -13.11 11.10 -16.38
N LYS A 394 -13.38 11.45 -17.65
CA LYS A 394 -14.55 11.01 -18.41
C LYS A 394 -14.60 9.48 -18.51
N GLY A 395 -15.40 8.87 -17.65
CA GLY A 395 -15.75 7.45 -17.70
C GLY A 395 -15.34 6.62 -16.50
N GLY A 396 -14.83 7.21 -15.42
CA GLY A 396 -14.67 6.48 -14.17
C GLY A 396 -15.98 5.94 -13.59
N LEU A 397 -15.88 4.89 -12.77
CA LEU A 397 -17.01 4.34 -12.07
C LEU A 397 -17.38 5.26 -10.90
N GLY A 398 -18.61 5.77 -10.92
CA GLY A 398 -19.14 6.55 -9.81
C GLY A 398 -19.68 5.64 -8.72
N CYS A 399 -20.33 4.53 -9.07
CA CYS A 399 -21.21 3.80 -8.14
C CYS A 399 -21.04 2.27 -8.19
N LEU A 400 -20.86 1.67 -7.01
CA LEU A 400 -20.96 0.24 -6.74
C LEU A 400 -22.10 -0.02 -5.75
N THR A 401 -22.84 -1.09 -5.94
CA THR A 401 -23.94 -1.51 -5.06
C THR A 401 -23.89 -3.01 -4.79
N TRP A 402 -24.48 -3.45 -3.68
CA TRP A 402 -24.55 -4.85 -3.29
C TRP A 402 -25.97 -5.23 -2.90
N PHE A 403 -26.40 -6.41 -3.32
CA PHE A 403 -27.75 -6.94 -3.07
C PHE A 403 -27.61 -8.30 -2.39
N GLY A 404 -27.56 -8.30 -1.06
CA GLY A 404 -27.41 -9.51 -0.24
C GLY A 404 -26.23 -9.45 0.72
N ASN A 405 -25.67 -10.62 1.02
CA ASN A 405 -24.63 -10.76 2.03
C ASN A 405 -23.33 -10.07 1.60
N LEU A 406 -22.76 -9.26 2.49
CA LEU A 406 -21.46 -8.62 2.29
C LEU A 406 -20.37 -9.58 2.77
N THR A 407 -19.52 -10.06 1.89
CA THR A 407 -18.48 -11.06 2.19
C THR A 407 -17.08 -10.52 1.91
N ASP A 408 -16.06 -11.13 2.51
CA ASP A 408 -14.65 -10.79 2.27
C ASP A 408 -14.28 -9.32 2.65
N LEU A 409 -14.87 -8.83 3.74
CA LEU A 409 -14.60 -7.51 4.28
C LEU A 409 -13.33 -7.48 5.13
N VAL A 410 -12.51 -6.44 4.94
CA VAL A 410 -11.31 -6.18 5.75
C VAL A 410 -11.31 -4.71 6.16
N GLU A 411 -11.10 -4.44 7.43
CA GLU A 411 -10.97 -3.07 7.94
C GLU A 411 -9.53 -2.57 7.89
N ASN A 412 -9.37 -1.24 7.88
CA ASN A 412 -8.06 -0.57 7.85
C ASN A 412 -7.17 -1.10 6.72
N HIS A 413 -7.78 -1.45 5.59
CA HIS A 413 -7.08 -2.01 4.45
C HIS A 413 -6.20 -0.92 3.81
N ARG A 414 -4.98 -1.28 3.38
CA ARG A 414 -4.01 -0.34 2.78
C ARG A 414 -4.61 0.40 1.58
N PHE A 415 -5.37 -0.30 0.74
CA PHE A 415 -6.10 0.24 -0.41
C PHE A 415 -7.60 0.36 -0.12
N GLY A 416 -7.96 0.49 1.15
CA GLY A 416 -9.36 0.51 1.60
C GLY A 416 -10.09 1.76 1.12
N GLN A 417 -11.38 1.60 0.89
CA GLN A 417 -12.28 2.63 0.38
C GLN A 417 -13.44 2.85 1.34
N THR A 418 -14.15 3.96 1.17
CA THR A 418 -15.35 4.25 1.94
C THR A 418 -16.55 3.54 1.32
N MET A 419 -17.34 2.88 2.17
CA MET A 419 -18.61 2.27 1.80
C MET A 419 -19.71 2.66 2.78
N TYR A 420 -20.94 2.50 2.33
CA TYR A 420 -22.15 2.90 3.03
C TYR A 420 -23.04 1.67 3.16
N ILE A 421 -23.24 1.18 4.37
CA ILE A 421 -24.02 -0.03 4.65
C ILE A 421 -25.37 0.38 5.21
N CYS A 422 -26.44 -0.17 4.63
CA CYS A 422 -27.80 0.07 5.10
C CYS A 422 -27.96 -0.54 6.50
N VAL A 423 -28.40 0.25 7.48
CA VAL A 423 -28.65 -0.15 8.86
C VAL A 423 -29.96 0.46 9.38
N HIS A 424 -30.46 -0.07 10.49
CA HIS A 424 -31.63 0.51 11.15
C HIS A 424 -31.29 1.88 11.75
N ARG A 425 -32.20 2.85 11.65
CA ARG A 425 -31.98 4.25 12.08
C ARG A 425 -31.51 4.42 13.52
N SER A 426 -31.91 3.54 14.43
CA SER A 426 -31.44 3.56 15.83
C SER A 426 -29.94 3.24 15.97
N ASP A 427 -29.37 2.52 15.01
CA ASP A 427 -28.00 2.01 15.08
C ASP A 427 -27.02 3.00 14.43
N GLN A 428 -27.56 3.98 13.70
CA GLN A 428 -26.88 5.19 13.26
C GLN A 428 -26.60 6.08 14.49
N GLY A 429 -25.53 5.77 15.20
CA GLY A 429 -25.12 6.53 16.38
C GLY A 429 -25.01 8.03 16.10
N GLY A 430 -25.59 8.86 16.98
CA GLY A 430 -25.21 10.27 17.12
C GLY A 430 -26.20 11.37 16.69
N LYS A 431 -27.50 11.10 16.46
CA LYS A 431 -28.49 12.19 16.22
C LYS A 431 -29.73 12.21 17.12
N GLY A 432 -30.06 11.10 17.80
CA GLY A 432 -31.23 11.06 18.69
C GLY A 432 -31.09 11.95 19.94
N HIS A 433 -29.89 12.02 20.52
CA HIS A 433 -29.67 12.79 21.75
C HIS A 433 -29.67 14.31 21.50
N ILE A 434 -29.14 14.77 20.37
CA ILE A 434 -29.08 16.20 20.03
C ILE A 434 -30.49 16.77 19.77
N GLN A 435 -31.39 16.01 19.13
CA GLN A 435 -32.77 16.45 18.95
C GLN A 435 -33.55 16.52 20.28
N GLN A 436 -33.34 15.58 21.19
CA GLN A 436 -33.95 15.63 22.53
C GLN A 436 -33.36 16.75 23.40
N LEU A 437 -32.05 16.99 23.31
CA LEU A 437 -31.36 18.08 24.01
C LEU A 437 -31.81 19.46 23.50
N ALA A 438 -32.01 19.61 22.19
CA ALA A 438 -32.52 20.85 21.59
C ALA A 438 -33.94 21.18 22.07
N ILE A 439 -34.83 20.18 22.17
CA ILE A 439 -36.19 20.36 22.69
C ILE A 439 -36.15 20.76 24.18
N ALA A 440 -35.27 20.13 24.98
CA ALA A 440 -35.09 20.46 26.39
C ALA A 440 -34.58 21.91 26.58
N ILE A 441 -33.58 22.33 25.80
CA ILE A 441 -33.01 23.68 25.86
C ILE A 441 -34.06 24.74 25.45
N VAL A 442 -34.82 24.49 24.39
CA VAL A 442 -35.89 25.42 23.96
C VAL A 442 -36.97 25.56 25.03
N SER A 443 -37.35 24.47 25.70
CA SER A 443 -38.32 24.51 26.81
C SER A 443 -37.81 25.29 28.03
N ALA A 444 -36.52 25.16 28.35
CA ALA A 444 -35.88 25.86 29.46
C ALA A 444 -35.72 27.37 29.19
N ILE A 445 -35.42 27.74 27.94
CA ILE A 445 -35.33 29.15 27.53
C ILE A 445 -36.72 29.80 27.56
N ALA A 446 -37.76 29.11 27.08
CA ALA A 446 -39.13 29.62 27.16
C ALA A 446 -39.60 29.80 28.62
N GLY A 447 -39.27 28.85 29.51
CA GLY A 447 -39.58 28.94 30.94
C GLY A 447 -38.83 30.08 31.65
N SER A 448 -37.55 30.32 31.32
CA SER A 448 -36.78 31.41 31.93
C SER A 448 -37.23 32.79 31.47
N VAL A 449 -37.61 32.95 30.19
CA VAL A 449 -38.14 34.23 29.67
C VAL A 449 -39.48 34.60 30.32
N THR A 450 -40.36 33.63 30.57
CA THR A 450 -41.65 33.89 31.26
C THR A 450 -41.46 34.30 32.72
N ILE A 451 -40.49 33.70 33.44
CA ILE A 451 -40.15 34.07 34.83
C ILE A 451 -39.49 35.46 34.90
N ILE A 452 -38.60 35.78 33.95
CA ILE A 452 -37.96 37.10 33.89
C ILE A 452 -39.00 38.18 33.55
N PHE A 453 -39.92 37.91 32.61
CA PHE A 453 -40.99 38.84 32.27
C PHE A 453 -41.97 39.03 33.44
N GLY A 454 -42.35 37.96 34.13
CA GLY A 454 -43.18 38.01 35.33
C GLY A 454 -42.54 38.81 36.46
N SER A 455 -41.25 38.59 36.73
CA SER A 455 -40.51 39.33 37.78
C SER A 455 -40.25 40.79 37.41
N PHE A 456 -40.09 41.11 36.12
CA PHE A 456 -39.96 42.49 35.65
C PHE A 456 -41.28 43.27 35.80
N LEU A 457 -42.41 42.64 35.48
CA LEU A 457 -43.74 43.21 35.74
C LEU A 457 -43.96 43.38 37.25
N TRP A 458 -43.57 42.40 38.07
CA TRP A 458 -43.70 42.49 39.54
C TRP A 458 -42.87 43.62 40.15
N LYS A 459 -41.61 43.80 39.69
CA LYS A 459 -40.74 44.92 40.09
C LYS A 459 -41.29 46.27 39.64
N LYS A 460 -42.03 46.34 38.52
CA LYS A 460 -42.61 47.59 38.03
C LYS A 460 -43.85 48.01 38.82
N THR A 461 -44.61 47.06 39.39
CA THR A 461 -45.73 47.34 40.30
C THR A 461 -45.32 47.76 41.72
N LEU A 462 -44.09 47.46 42.15
CA LEU A 462 -43.62 47.74 43.53
C LEU A 462 -42.63 48.91 43.65
N ARG A 463 -42.32 49.61 42.55
CA ARG A 463 -41.40 50.77 42.56
C ARG A 463 -42.14 52.10 42.43
N ASN A 464 -43.10 52.32 43.32
CA ASN A 464 -43.55 53.65 43.73
C ASN A 464 -43.50 53.70 45.26
N GLY A 465 -42.35 54.14 45.80
CA GLY A 465 -42.21 54.41 47.23
C GLY A 465 -40.79 54.29 47.76
N GLY A 466 -40.16 55.44 48.03
CA GLY A 466 -39.24 55.59 49.16
C GLY A 466 -37.74 55.47 48.87
N SER A 467 -36.99 56.44 49.39
CA SER A 467 -35.56 56.73 49.23
C SER A 467 -34.75 56.36 50.49
N ILE A 468 -33.45 56.69 50.45
CA ILE A 468 -32.42 56.75 51.52
C ILE A 468 -31.69 55.41 51.72
N GLY A 469 -30.38 55.25 51.58
CA GLY A 469 -29.24 56.17 51.64
C GLY A 469 -28.24 55.59 52.65
N GLY A 470 -26.97 55.40 52.28
CA GLY A 470 -25.94 55.01 53.26
C GLY A 470 -24.84 54.11 52.72
N SER A 471 -23.61 54.61 52.82
CA SER A 471 -22.38 54.17 52.18
C SER A 471 -21.47 53.37 53.13
N MET A 472 -20.83 52.33 52.57
CA MET A 472 -19.42 51.90 52.71
C MET A 472 -18.84 51.45 54.07
N SER A 473 -18.30 50.23 54.09
CA SER A 473 -16.95 49.92 54.61
C SER A 473 -16.52 48.50 54.21
N GLU A 474 -15.33 48.41 53.64
CA GLU A 474 -14.54 47.26 53.20
C GLU A 474 -13.75 46.72 54.42
N VAL A 475 -13.45 45.43 54.61
CA VAL A 475 -12.22 44.74 54.15
C VAL A 475 -12.22 43.30 54.71
N VAL A 476 -12.17 42.32 53.79
CA VAL A 476 -11.31 41.10 53.73
C VAL A 476 -11.12 40.25 55.01
N ARG A 477 -11.52 38.96 55.00
CA ARG A 477 -10.68 37.75 54.69
C ARG A 477 -11.31 36.39 55.13
N ASN A 478 -10.91 35.35 54.39
CA ASN A 478 -10.74 33.92 54.76
C ASN A 478 -11.87 32.88 54.50
N VAL A 479 -11.67 32.11 53.41
CA VAL A 479 -11.43 30.64 53.32
C VAL A 479 -12.32 29.64 54.09
N ASN A 480 -12.98 28.76 53.31
CA ASN A 480 -13.29 27.31 53.46
C ASN A 480 -14.76 27.01 53.10
N ALA A 481 -15.17 25.89 52.51
CA ALA A 481 -14.52 24.78 51.81
C ALA A 481 -15.65 23.93 51.19
N GLY A 482 -15.36 23.24 50.07
CA GLY A 482 -16.00 21.96 49.75
C GLY A 482 -17.11 21.96 48.69
N GLY A 483 -16.87 21.21 47.60
CA GLY A 483 -17.94 20.40 47.00
C GLY A 483 -18.05 20.31 45.47
N GLY A 484 -17.02 19.80 44.79
CA GLY A 484 -17.12 18.82 43.67
C GLY A 484 -17.81 19.18 42.34
N ARG A 485 -17.08 19.03 41.21
CA ARG A 485 -17.68 18.70 39.89
C ARG A 485 -16.73 17.90 38.99
N ASN A 486 -17.32 16.89 38.35
CA ASN A 486 -16.75 15.95 37.38
C ASN A 486 -16.61 16.55 35.96
N GLU A 487 -15.52 16.14 35.30
CA GLU A 487 -15.34 15.67 33.90
C GLU A 487 -16.07 16.34 32.72
N THR A 488 -15.28 17.16 32.00
CA THR A 488 -14.98 17.16 30.54
C THR A 488 -16.08 16.90 29.51
N GLU A 489 -16.64 17.97 28.94
CA GLU A 489 -17.21 18.02 27.58
C GLU A 489 -16.20 18.66 26.61
N LEU A 490 -16.02 18.09 25.40
CA LEU A 490 -15.15 18.63 24.34
C LEU A 490 -15.75 19.90 23.71
N PRO A 491 -14.99 21.00 23.52
CA PRO A 491 -15.52 22.22 22.90
C PRO A 491 -15.65 22.05 21.37
N LEU A 492 -16.85 22.30 20.84
CA LEU A 492 -17.14 22.36 19.41
C LEU A 492 -16.96 23.79 18.89
N PHE A 493 -16.10 23.99 17.88
CA PHE A 493 -15.92 25.30 17.23
C PHE A 493 -16.72 25.40 15.93
N SER A 494 -17.32 26.56 15.68
CA SER A 494 -18.05 26.80 14.44
C SER A 494 -17.08 26.98 13.25
N LEU A 495 -17.47 26.52 12.06
CA LEU A 495 -16.68 26.70 10.84
C LEU A 495 -16.37 28.18 10.57
N ARG A 496 -17.27 29.09 10.93
CA ARG A 496 -17.03 30.55 10.84
C ARG A 496 -15.87 31.00 11.72
N SER A 497 -15.76 30.45 12.94
CA SER A 497 -14.66 30.75 13.86
C SER A 497 -13.32 30.23 13.33
N ILE A 498 -13.31 29.05 12.70
CA ILE A 498 -12.11 28.46 12.10
C ILE A 498 -11.65 29.25 10.87
N LEU A 499 -12.59 29.66 10.02
CA LEU A 499 -12.31 30.49 8.85
C LEU A 499 -11.80 31.87 9.26
N ALA A 500 -12.39 32.49 10.28
CA ALA A 500 -11.89 33.77 10.79
C ALA A 500 -10.48 33.62 11.40
N ALA A 501 -10.25 32.58 12.21
CA ALA A 501 -8.97 32.35 12.87
C ALA A 501 -7.85 32.04 11.88
N THR A 502 -8.11 31.30 10.81
CA THR A 502 -7.09 30.96 9.80
C THR A 502 -6.96 32.00 8.69
N ASN A 503 -7.73 33.09 8.75
CA ASN A 503 -7.91 34.04 7.66
C ASN A 503 -8.27 33.34 6.33
N ASN A 504 -9.36 32.57 6.36
CA ASN A 504 -9.86 31.75 5.27
C ASN A 504 -8.82 30.78 4.71
N PHE A 505 -8.03 30.15 5.59
CA PHE A 505 -6.92 29.25 5.23
C PHE A 505 -5.87 29.89 4.30
N SER A 506 -5.51 31.15 4.56
CA SER A 506 -4.45 31.84 3.81
C SER A 506 -3.12 31.07 3.88
N GLU A 507 -2.43 30.91 2.75
CA GLU A 507 -1.11 30.25 2.70
C GLU A 507 -0.06 30.97 3.55
N SER A 508 -0.20 32.29 3.76
CA SER A 508 0.67 33.04 4.70
C SER A 508 0.59 32.54 6.14
N ASN A 509 -0.48 31.83 6.48
CA ASN A 509 -0.73 31.26 7.80
C ASN A 509 -0.44 29.76 7.84
N LYS A 510 0.03 29.14 6.75
CA LYS A 510 0.33 27.72 6.72
C LYS A 510 1.66 27.43 7.39
N LEU A 511 1.65 26.57 8.41
CA LEU A 511 2.83 26.13 9.13
C LEU A 511 3.52 24.94 8.44
N GLY A 512 2.77 24.16 7.66
CA GLY A 512 3.28 23.03 6.89
C GLY A 512 2.15 22.13 6.38
N GLU A 513 2.47 21.17 5.52
CA GLU A 513 1.53 20.18 4.99
C GLU A 513 2.18 18.80 4.95
N GLY A 514 1.48 17.80 5.46
CA GLY A 514 1.94 16.41 5.50
C GLY A 514 0.81 15.42 5.24
N GLY A 515 1.04 14.13 5.55
CA GLY A 515 0.10 13.03 5.24
C GLY A 515 -1.29 13.10 5.89
N PHE A 516 -1.54 14.07 6.77
CA PHE A 516 -2.82 14.35 7.41
C PHE A 516 -3.43 15.72 7.03
N GLY A 517 -2.86 16.40 6.04
CA GLY A 517 -3.34 17.67 5.50
C GLY A 517 -2.53 18.91 5.94
N PRO A 518 -2.92 20.10 5.45
CA PRO A 518 -2.27 21.36 5.75
C PRO A 518 -2.61 21.86 7.15
N VAL A 519 -1.60 22.34 7.88
CA VAL A 519 -1.73 22.90 9.23
C VAL A 519 -1.57 24.41 9.14
N TYR A 520 -2.54 25.16 9.65
CA TYR A 520 -2.54 26.63 9.64
C TYR A 520 -2.41 27.20 11.06
N LYS A 521 -1.58 28.22 11.20
CA LYS A 521 -1.52 29.12 12.35
C LYS A 521 -2.80 29.95 12.40
N ALA A 522 -3.43 30.01 13.56
CA ALA A 522 -4.51 30.94 13.81
C ALA A 522 -3.95 32.36 14.06
N CYS A 523 -4.42 33.36 13.32
CA CYS A 523 -4.12 34.77 13.56
C CYS A 523 -4.92 35.29 14.76
N GLU A 524 -4.19 35.96 15.66
CA GLU A 524 -4.64 36.88 16.73
C GLU A 524 -6.05 36.72 17.32
N LEU A 525 -6.26 35.64 18.08
CA LEU A 525 -7.20 35.65 19.23
C LEU A 525 -6.57 35.06 20.50
N TRP A 526 -5.24 35.04 20.56
CA TRP A 526 -4.43 34.50 21.66
C TRP A 526 -4.12 35.53 22.77
N LYS A 527 -5.07 36.41 23.07
CA LYS A 527 -5.03 37.25 24.28
C LYS A 527 -6.24 36.90 25.13
N GLU A 528 -6.23 35.70 25.71
CA GLU A 528 -6.88 35.36 27.00
C GLU A 528 -6.73 33.85 27.28
N ASP A 529 -5.60 33.55 27.94
CA ASP A 529 -5.32 32.49 28.91
C ASP A 529 -6.30 31.31 29.05
N ARG A 530 -6.37 30.41 28.05
CA ARG A 530 -6.81 29.02 28.27
C ARG A 530 -5.95 28.02 27.49
N ARG A 531 -5.14 27.27 28.25
CA ARG A 531 -4.25 26.19 27.80
C ARG A 531 -5.04 25.03 27.21
N MET A 532 -4.48 24.36 26.20
CA MET A 532 -4.80 22.96 25.94
C MET A 532 -3.54 22.21 25.55
N GLU A 533 -3.24 21.21 26.37
CA GLU A 533 -2.08 20.33 26.33
C GLU A 533 -2.25 19.28 25.24
N VAL A 534 -1.20 19.05 24.45
CA VAL A 534 -0.99 17.78 23.76
C VAL A 534 0.37 17.32 24.23
N PHE A 535 0.45 16.36 25.15
CA PHE A 535 1.55 15.41 25.26
C PHE A 535 1.18 14.24 26.18
N ASP A 536 1.77 13.10 25.83
CA ASP A 536 1.96 11.89 26.63
C ASP A 536 2.35 12.24 28.08
N GLU A 537 1.51 11.83 29.03
CA GLU A 537 1.56 12.24 30.45
C GLU A 537 2.77 11.65 31.20
N SER A 538 3.61 10.85 30.53
CA SER A 538 4.78 10.19 31.09
C SER A 538 6.06 11.04 31.14
N ILE A 539 6.10 12.24 30.53
CA ILE A 539 7.32 13.07 30.49
C ILE A 539 7.00 14.51 30.93
N ARG A 540 6.95 14.74 32.25
CA ARG A 540 7.02 16.09 32.83
C ARG A 540 8.39 16.28 33.48
N GLU A 541 9.23 17.14 32.89
CA GLU A 541 10.10 18.05 33.66
C GLU A 541 10.87 19.11 32.85
N ALA A 542 11.22 20.21 33.55
CA ALA A 542 11.74 21.49 33.09
C ALA A 542 13.23 21.46 32.69
N CYS A 543 13.60 22.28 31.70
CA CYS A 543 14.99 22.73 31.51
C CYS A 543 15.28 23.74 32.64
N ARG A 544 16.19 23.45 33.59
CA ARG A 544 16.58 24.43 34.63
C ARG A 544 17.29 25.61 33.98
N HIS A 545 16.95 26.82 34.41
CA HIS A 545 17.46 28.09 33.87
C HIS A 545 18.60 28.67 34.72
N ASP A 546 19.28 27.83 35.49
CA ASP A 546 20.34 28.28 36.40
C ASP A 546 21.67 28.33 35.62
N GLU A 547 22.12 29.55 35.30
CA GLU A 547 23.45 29.97 34.83
C GLU A 547 24.29 28.95 34.03
N ALA A 548 23.65 28.22 33.11
CA ALA A 548 24.33 27.39 32.13
C ALA A 548 24.99 28.29 31.08
N LEU A 549 26.27 28.03 30.76
CA LEU A 549 26.98 28.72 29.67
C LEU A 549 26.22 28.47 28.35
N SER A 550 25.64 29.54 27.79
CA SER A 550 24.94 29.48 26.52
C SER A 550 25.93 29.53 25.37
N LEU A 551 25.97 28.50 24.53
CA LEU A 551 26.62 28.56 23.23
C LEU A 551 25.58 28.75 22.14
N ASP A 552 25.86 29.64 21.18
CA ASP A 552 24.99 29.85 20.02
C ASP A 552 25.36 28.90 18.86
N ASN A 553 26.58 28.33 18.86
CA ASN A 553 27.08 27.41 17.85
C ASN A 553 28.04 26.38 18.47
N LEU A 554 28.14 25.19 17.86
CA LEU A 554 29.15 24.18 18.18
C LEU A 554 30.06 23.97 16.95
N VAL A 555 31.38 24.02 17.12
CA VAL A 555 32.35 23.77 16.04
C VAL A 555 32.84 22.32 16.12
N PRO A 556 33.21 21.64 15.02
CA PRO A 556 33.69 20.27 15.08
C PRO A 556 34.87 20.09 16.06
N GLY A 557 34.73 19.14 16.98
CA GLY A 557 35.67 18.90 18.09
C GLY A 557 35.27 19.55 19.42
N GLU A 558 34.28 20.44 19.43
CA GLU A 558 33.70 21.00 20.66
C GLU A 558 32.56 20.11 21.18
N SER A 559 32.28 20.25 22.48
CA SER A 559 31.28 19.44 23.17
C SER A 559 30.50 20.24 24.21
N ILE A 560 29.22 19.93 24.38
CA ILE A 560 28.43 20.39 25.52
C ILE A 560 28.26 19.27 26.56
N SER A 561 28.49 19.60 27.82
CA SER A 561 28.20 18.75 28.97
C SER A 561 26.76 18.92 29.47
N THR A 562 26.33 18.13 30.45
CA THR A 562 24.95 18.12 30.95
C THR A 562 24.44 19.44 31.51
N ASP A 563 25.34 20.30 31.93
CA ASP A 563 25.10 21.62 32.51
C ASP A 563 25.15 22.75 31.46
N GLN A 564 25.32 22.42 30.18
CA GLN A 564 25.38 23.39 29.09
C GLN A 564 24.24 23.19 28.10
N THR A 565 23.78 24.28 27.48
CA THR A 565 22.73 24.26 26.47
C THR A 565 23.11 25.08 25.25
N LEU A 566 22.82 24.54 24.06
CA LEU A 566 22.91 25.23 22.79
C LEU A 566 21.62 26.00 22.54
N ILE A 567 21.70 27.31 22.37
CA ILE A 567 20.54 28.15 22.10
C ILE A 567 20.46 28.41 20.60
N SER A 568 19.29 28.20 20.00
CA SER A 568 19.07 28.53 18.59
C SER A 568 19.32 30.02 18.35
N SER A 569 19.80 30.41 17.17
CA SER A 569 20.02 31.82 16.81
C SER A 569 18.81 32.75 17.00
N SER A 570 17.59 32.19 16.95
CA SER A 570 16.34 32.91 17.23
C SER A 570 16.04 33.15 18.72
N GLY A 571 16.86 32.61 19.62
CA GLY A 571 16.63 32.57 21.07
C GLY A 571 15.44 31.70 21.51
N THR A 572 14.74 31.05 20.58
CA THR A 572 13.45 30.39 20.83
C THR A 572 13.59 28.97 21.35
N PHE A 573 14.59 28.23 20.88
CA PHE A 573 14.83 26.83 21.27
C PHE A 573 16.18 26.66 21.97
N ALA A 574 16.22 25.73 22.90
CA ALA A 574 17.43 25.27 23.56
C ALA A 574 17.56 23.75 23.40
N LEU A 575 18.76 23.29 23.03
CA LEU A 575 19.16 21.88 23.00
C LEU A 575 20.08 21.60 24.17
N GLY A 576 19.76 20.61 24.99
CA GLY A 576 20.56 20.26 26.16
C GLY A 576 20.09 19.01 26.88
N PHE A 577 20.83 18.64 27.92
CA PHE A 577 20.48 17.50 28.75
C PHE A 577 19.49 17.88 29.85
N PHE A 578 18.66 16.92 30.25
CA PHE A 578 17.74 17.06 31.37
C PHE A 578 17.52 15.70 32.05
N SER A 579 17.13 15.73 33.32
CA SER A 579 16.57 14.58 34.03
C SER A 579 15.12 14.90 34.38
N PRO A 580 14.16 13.94 34.36
CA PRO A 580 12.81 14.11 34.87
C PRO A 580 12.64 14.01 36.40
N GLU A 581 11.52 14.50 36.95
CA GLU A 581 11.35 14.70 38.41
C GLU A 581 11.26 13.31 39.03
N ASN A 582 12.18 12.98 39.94
CA ASN A 582 12.35 11.65 40.54
C ASN A 582 13.00 10.58 39.64
N SER A 583 13.74 10.98 38.60
CA SER A 583 14.56 10.08 37.80
C SER A 583 16.07 10.33 38.00
N ASN A 584 16.85 9.25 38.06
CA ASN A 584 18.32 9.30 37.99
C ASN A 584 18.84 9.13 36.56
N LYS A 585 17.96 9.25 35.56
CA LYS A 585 18.27 9.01 34.14
C LYS A 585 18.33 10.34 33.38
N PHE A 586 19.36 10.51 32.54
CA PHE A 586 19.58 11.71 31.75
C PHE A 586 19.16 11.52 30.29
N PHE A 587 18.48 12.54 29.76
CA PHE A 587 17.97 12.60 28.41
C PHE A 587 18.51 13.82 27.69
N LEU A 588 18.74 13.71 26.39
CA LEU A 588 19.06 14.82 25.49
C LEU A 588 17.79 15.23 24.75
N GLY A 589 17.45 16.52 24.73
CA GLY A 589 16.27 16.97 24.00
C GLY A 589 16.23 18.46 23.70
N LEU A 590 15.25 18.83 22.88
CA LEU A 590 14.99 20.20 22.44
C LEU A 590 13.79 20.76 23.22
N CYS A 591 13.97 21.92 23.87
CA CYS A 591 12.93 22.63 24.61
C CYS A 591 12.80 24.09 24.13
N TYR A 592 11.67 24.73 24.46
CA TYR A 592 11.54 26.18 24.27
C TYR A 592 12.39 26.89 25.34
N ASN A 593 13.30 27.75 24.91
CA ASN A 593 14.23 28.45 25.79
C ASN A 593 13.53 29.53 26.64
N THR A 594 12.47 30.15 26.11
CA THR A 594 11.79 31.29 26.75
C THR A 594 10.62 30.89 27.66
N ILE A 595 10.30 29.59 27.75
CA ILE A 595 9.15 29.10 28.52
C ILE A 595 9.64 28.04 29.51
N PRO A 596 9.94 28.41 30.76
CA PRO A 596 10.65 27.56 31.72
C PRO A 596 9.91 26.27 32.14
N LYS A 597 8.65 26.09 31.73
CA LYS A 597 7.84 24.89 32.00
C LYS A 597 7.12 24.34 30.77
N ALA A 598 7.59 24.67 29.56
CA ALA A 598 7.00 24.12 28.34
C ALA A 598 7.34 22.62 28.19
N PRO A 599 6.42 21.82 27.61
CA PRO A 599 6.73 20.44 27.22
C PRO A 599 7.83 20.43 26.14
N LYS A 600 8.63 19.37 26.16
CA LYS A 600 9.77 19.22 25.25
C LYS A 600 9.27 18.92 23.85
N VAL A 601 9.91 19.53 22.87
CA VAL A 601 9.52 19.41 21.45
C VAL A 601 10.04 18.09 20.88
N TRP A 602 11.17 17.60 21.39
CA TRP A 602 11.82 16.37 20.93
C TRP A 602 12.82 15.81 21.96
N VAL A 603 13.00 14.49 21.99
CA VAL A 603 13.95 13.77 22.87
C VAL A 603 14.70 12.72 22.05
N ALA A 604 16.03 12.79 22.05
CA ALA A 604 16.90 11.96 21.21
C ALA A 604 16.99 10.51 21.70
N ASN A 605 17.24 10.33 22.99
CA ASN A 605 17.55 9.04 23.61
C ASN A 605 16.39 8.53 24.48
N ARG A 606 15.16 8.60 23.96
CA ARG A 606 13.94 8.20 24.70
C ARG A 606 13.95 6.71 25.07
N GLU A 607 14.41 5.85 24.16
CA GLU A 607 14.41 4.39 24.35
C GLU A 607 15.58 3.90 25.21
N PHE A 608 16.70 4.63 25.20
CA PHE A 608 17.93 4.27 25.91
C PHE A 608 18.49 5.48 26.67
N PRO A 609 17.91 5.83 27.83
CA PRO A 609 18.37 6.98 28.60
C PRO A 609 19.71 6.73 29.28
N LEU A 610 20.46 7.79 29.56
CA LEU A 610 21.79 7.68 30.17
C LEU A 610 21.70 7.51 31.68
N ASP A 611 22.60 6.70 32.23
CA ASP A 611 22.69 6.42 33.66
C ASP A 611 23.62 7.38 34.42
N SER A 612 24.34 8.20 33.66
CA SER A 612 25.27 9.21 34.16
C SER A 612 25.24 10.44 33.25
N PRO A 613 25.78 11.58 33.70
CA PRO A 613 25.92 12.76 32.86
C PRO A 613 26.62 12.46 31.53
N GLY A 614 25.97 12.82 30.42
CA GLY A 614 26.49 12.64 29.06
C GLY A 614 27.20 13.87 28.51
N VAL A 615 27.99 13.66 27.46
CA VAL A 615 28.61 14.73 26.67
C VAL A 615 28.12 14.62 25.23
N LEU A 616 27.68 15.71 24.63
CA LEU A 616 27.32 15.79 23.21
C LEU A 616 28.46 16.46 22.46
N THR A 617 29.05 15.76 21.49
CA THR A 617 30.19 16.26 20.68
C THR A 617 29.81 16.33 19.21
N LEU A 618 30.19 17.41 18.54
CA LEU A 618 30.11 17.47 17.08
C LEU A 618 31.38 16.84 16.48
N GLY A 619 31.22 15.72 15.79
CA GLY A 619 32.31 15.03 15.13
C GLY A 619 32.83 15.79 13.90
N GLY A 620 34.05 15.49 13.48
CA GLY A 620 34.68 16.08 12.28
C GLY A 620 33.96 15.77 10.96
N ASP A 621 33.02 14.84 10.98
CA ASP A 621 32.12 14.47 9.89
C ASP A 621 30.79 15.26 9.89
N GLY A 622 30.59 16.16 10.86
CA GLY A 622 29.39 16.98 10.98
C GLY A 622 28.23 16.31 11.71
N ASN A 623 28.42 15.12 12.27
CA ASN A 623 27.39 14.40 13.04
C ASN A 623 27.52 14.66 14.54
N LEU A 624 26.40 14.63 15.26
CA LEU A 624 26.36 14.75 16.72
C LEU A 624 26.47 13.38 17.38
N TYR A 625 27.45 13.24 18.27
CA TYR A 625 27.74 12.01 19.01
C TYR A 625 27.43 12.19 20.49
N GLN A 626 26.73 11.21 21.07
CA GLN A 626 26.49 11.16 22.51
C GLN A 626 27.55 10.23 23.14
N LEU A 627 28.42 10.80 23.97
CA LEU A 627 29.45 10.08 24.70
C LEU A 627 28.93 9.71 26.10
N LEU A 628 28.79 8.41 26.35
CA LEU A 628 28.86 7.86 27.71
C LEU A 628 30.33 8.00 28.17
N GLN A 629 30.58 8.19 29.47
CA GLN A 629 31.95 8.26 30.03
C GLN A 629 32.83 7.00 29.79
N SER A 630 32.45 6.09 28.89
CA SER A 630 33.37 5.06 28.37
C SER A 630 33.21 4.63 26.90
N ILE A 631 32.15 4.97 26.13
CA ILE A 631 32.07 4.64 24.67
C ILE A 631 31.11 5.62 23.93
N PRO A 632 31.48 6.19 22.75
CA PRO A 632 30.55 6.97 21.91
C PRO A 632 29.47 6.11 21.23
N GLN A 633 28.22 6.57 21.27
CA GLN A 633 27.11 6.02 20.48
C GLN A 633 26.64 7.03 19.42
N LEU A 634 26.32 6.54 18.22
CA LEU A 634 25.80 7.33 17.10
C LEU A 634 24.29 7.59 17.33
N LEU A 635 23.87 8.85 17.22
CA LEU A 635 22.46 9.23 17.20
C LEU A 635 21.96 9.13 15.74
N TYR A 636 20.87 8.41 15.50
CA TYR A 636 20.21 8.29 14.18
C TYR A 636 19.08 9.31 14.02
#